data_AF-A0A4Y7JGE3-F1
#
_entry.id   AF-A0A4Y7JGE3-F1
#
_cell.length_a   1.000
_cell.length_b   1.000
_cell.length_c   1.000
_cell.angle_alpha   90.00
_cell.angle_beta   90.00
_cell.angle_gamma   90.00
#
_symmetry.space_group_name_H-M   'P 1'
#
loop_
_entity.id
_entity.type
_entity.pdbx_description
1 polymer ?
#
loop_
_entity_poly.entity_id
_entity_poly.type
_entity_poly.pdbx_seq_one_letter_code
_entity_poly.pdbx_strand_id
1 'polypeptide(L)'
;MDEHQNEKLLECASKYPIPKGVKISYGTAGFRADASILSSTVFRVGILAALRSLTTKSVIGLMITASHNQISDNGVKIADPSGGMLTQEWEPFADLLANAPDPQNLVKLISEFAKKENISFGGVYSAEVLLGRDTRPSVGTVATDMGILTTPQLHWMVRYRNKGKSSLESDYFTQLSNAFRCLMDYIPTEMTTCEMDELIVDGANGVGGEKLEVVKKTLSSLVIQIRNSGREGEGVLNQGVGADFVQKEKIVPSGFGQIDVGKRCASLDGDADRFVYFHVLPGSNNKIELVDGDKILSLFALFIKQQLAILNKEDGHQVHLGIVQTAYANGASTDYLKKLGLEVALTPTGVKYLHEKACEYDIGIYFEANGHGTILFSASFLSWLENRNKELASSSEGLEQQLSVKRLLAVSELINQAVGDALSGVLLVEVILRHMGWSIQRWNELYQDLPSRQLKVKVMDRTAVTTANAETEVVKPTGLQEAINCEVAKYTMGRSFVRPSGTEDVIRVYAEASTQEEADNLAKSVAQHEQVNSERQGVAGGITGEGLKMQTQTYEIVNGSYVPVAENKQESPSEDKNNVKLETVGAFQKLPMVMPSVDILYSAIKKSKRISPTKGIVNAAKRERNKGARQLDALMKELGVPLRDYLDKFPNRKYLHPYERSLIELTLGDGNYEEVLGRLNALKKKVNSVGKEHASLCAKSVSKREAEERLAEGIKRLEDIFKSEGKTVDDLLNIAKTLRAMPVVDLESPTLCLVGAPNVGKSSLVRILSSGKPEICNYPSQPEEF
;
A
#
# COMPACT_ATOMS: atom_id res chain seq x y z
N MET A 1 -3.80 10.03 39.77
CA MET A 1 -2.44 9.48 39.74
C MET A 1 -1.72 9.97 40.96
N ASP A 2 -0.98 9.09 41.62
CA ASP A 2 -0.06 9.49 42.70
C ASP A 2 1.23 10.10 42.12
N GLU A 3 2.07 10.65 42.99
CA GLU A 3 3.32 11.32 42.61
C GLU A 3 4.30 10.35 41.91
N HIS A 4 4.37 9.10 42.37
CA HIS A 4 5.23 8.08 41.79
C HIS A 4 4.84 7.69 40.36
N GLN A 5 3.53 7.56 40.09
CA GLN A 5 2.99 7.31 38.76
C GLN A 5 3.30 8.46 37.80
N ASN A 6 3.18 9.70 38.28
CA ASN A 6 3.51 10.88 37.48
C ASN A 6 5.01 10.91 37.12
N GLU A 7 5.89 10.65 38.09
CA GLU A 7 7.34 10.59 37.86
C GLU A 7 7.72 9.51 36.84
N LYS A 8 7.16 8.31 36.96
CA LYS A 8 7.38 7.22 35.98
C LYS A 8 6.89 7.60 34.59
N LEU A 9 5.71 8.20 34.46
CA LEU A 9 5.19 8.64 33.16
C LEU A 9 6.08 9.71 32.53
N LEU A 10 6.59 10.66 33.32
CA LEU A 10 7.55 11.67 32.85
C LEU A 10 8.86 11.03 32.37
N GLU A 11 9.42 10.09 33.14
CA GLU A 11 10.65 9.39 32.79
C GLU A 11 10.48 8.58 31.50
N CYS A 12 9.39 7.82 31.38
CA CYS A 12 9.08 7.03 30.19
C CYS A 12 8.83 7.91 28.97
N ALA A 13 8.00 8.95 29.09
CA ALA A 13 7.70 9.86 27.99
C ALA A 13 8.95 10.59 27.46
N SER A 14 9.90 10.89 28.34
CA SER A 14 11.18 11.52 27.96
C SER A 14 12.05 10.63 27.05
N LYS A 15 11.84 9.31 27.05
CA LYS A 15 12.54 8.36 26.17
C LYS A 15 11.97 8.34 24.75
N TYR A 16 10.78 8.92 24.53
CA TYR A 16 10.08 8.93 23.25
C TYR A 16 9.64 10.36 22.84
N PRO A 17 10.61 11.25 22.52
CA PRO A 17 10.29 12.62 22.10
C PRO A 17 9.56 12.66 20.76
N ILE A 18 8.71 13.67 20.55
CA ILE A 18 7.99 13.85 19.28
C ILE A 18 8.97 14.35 18.20
N PRO A 19 8.85 13.86 16.96
CA PRO A 19 9.52 14.46 15.81
C PRO A 19 9.15 15.94 15.62
N LYS A 20 10.15 16.81 15.40
CA LYS A 20 9.93 18.25 15.23
C LYS A 20 9.15 18.55 13.95
N GLY A 21 8.11 19.37 14.05
CA GLY A 21 7.31 19.84 12.91
C GLY A 21 6.33 18.83 12.34
N VAL A 22 6.17 17.66 12.98
CA VAL A 22 5.23 16.63 12.56
C VAL A 22 3.98 16.69 13.44
N LYS A 23 2.81 16.67 12.81
CA LYS A 23 1.53 16.40 13.48
C LYS A 23 0.94 15.13 12.90
N ILE A 24 0.41 14.27 13.75
CA ILE A 24 -0.20 13.00 13.33
C ILE A 24 -1.65 12.98 13.84
N SER A 25 -2.59 12.59 12.99
CA SER A 25 -4.01 12.49 13.32
C SER A 25 -4.47 11.03 13.33
N TYR A 26 -5.41 10.71 14.20
CA TYR A 26 -6.11 9.45 14.30
C TYR A 26 -7.13 9.39 13.18
N GLY A 27 -6.82 8.66 12.12
CA GLY A 27 -7.71 8.47 10.99
C GLY A 27 -8.71 7.35 11.21
N THR A 28 -9.44 7.00 10.14
CA THR A 28 -10.42 5.90 10.12
C THR A 28 -9.84 4.57 10.61
N ALA A 29 -8.54 4.35 10.43
CA ALA A 29 -7.83 3.14 10.80
C ALA A 29 -6.66 3.38 11.76
N GLY A 30 -6.80 4.36 12.67
CA GLY A 30 -5.80 4.71 13.67
C GLY A 30 -4.73 5.68 13.16
N PHE A 31 -3.60 5.72 13.86
CA PHE A 31 -2.44 6.50 13.44
C PHE A 31 -1.63 5.70 12.41
N ARG A 32 -1.28 6.32 11.28
CA ARG A 32 -0.42 5.73 10.25
C ARG A 32 0.53 6.78 9.71
N ALA A 33 1.80 6.41 9.57
CA ALA A 33 2.85 7.23 9.00
C ALA A 33 4.08 6.36 8.72
N ASP A 34 5.15 6.98 8.22
CA ASP A 34 6.46 6.33 8.15
C ASP A 34 6.87 5.80 9.54
N ALA A 35 7.38 4.57 9.62
CA ALA A 35 7.69 3.91 10.88
C ALA A 35 8.71 4.68 11.73
N SER A 36 9.61 5.44 11.10
CA SER A 36 10.67 6.20 11.79
C SER A 36 10.12 7.32 12.68
N ILE A 37 8.90 7.80 12.45
CA ILE A 37 8.27 8.90 13.18
C ILE A 37 7.18 8.46 14.17
N LEU A 38 6.88 7.16 14.27
CA LEU A 38 5.76 6.65 15.06
C LEU A 38 6.09 6.21 16.49
N SER A 39 7.36 6.14 16.87
CA SER A 39 7.78 5.63 18.19
C SER A 39 7.10 6.35 19.36
N SER A 40 7.06 7.69 19.33
CA SER A 40 6.37 8.50 20.33
C SER A 40 4.84 8.31 20.31
N THR A 41 4.25 8.17 19.13
CA THR A 41 2.82 7.92 18.95
C THR A 41 2.42 6.57 19.53
N VAL A 42 3.15 5.49 19.22
CA VAL A 42 2.85 4.14 19.73
C VAL A 42 2.91 4.11 21.26
N PHE A 43 3.93 4.74 21.86
CA PHE A 43 4.02 4.88 23.31
C PHE A 43 2.77 5.56 23.90
N ARG A 44 2.34 6.69 23.31
CA ARG A 44 1.17 7.45 23.77
C ARG A 44 -0.14 6.69 23.55
N VAL A 45 -0.25 5.91 22.49
CA VAL A 45 -1.42 5.06 22.22
C VAL A 45 -1.50 3.88 23.20
N GLY A 46 -0.37 3.38 23.70
CA GLY A 46 -0.35 2.43 24.82
C GLY A 46 -1.00 3.02 26.09
N ILE A 47 -0.74 4.30 26.38
CA ILE A 47 -1.41 5.01 27.48
C ILE A 47 -2.91 5.16 27.19
N LEU A 48 -3.27 5.55 25.96
CA LEU A 48 -4.67 5.68 25.53
C LEU A 48 -5.44 4.37 25.70
N ALA A 49 -4.87 3.24 25.30
CA ALA A 49 -5.47 1.93 25.45
C ALA A 49 -5.65 1.53 26.91
N ALA A 50 -4.69 1.84 27.78
CA ALA A 50 -4.82 1.61 29.22
C ALA A 50 -5.93 2.46 29.86
N LEU A 51 -6.02 3.76 29.50
CA LEU A 51 -7.11 4.63 29.95
C LEU A 51 -8.47 4.12 29.46
N ARG A 52 -8.53 3.68 28.20
CA ARG A 52 -9.75 3.10 27.62
C ARG A 52 -10.17 1.84 28.37
N SER A 53 -9.23 0.94 28.67
CA SER A 53 -9.48 -0.29 29.43
C SER A 53 -10.02 0.00 30.84
N LEU A 54 -9.46 0.98 31.55
CA LEU A 54 -9.96 1.39 32.87
C LEU A 54 -11.36 2.00 32.80
N THR A 55 -11.64 2.77 31.75
CA THR A 55 -12.95 3.42 31.56
C THR A 55 -14.03 2.38 31.26
N THR A 56 -13.75 1.44 30.36
CA THR A 56 -14.69 0.39 29.94
C THR A 56 -14.69 -0.82 30.87
N LYS A 57 -13.74 -0.89 31.81
CA LYS A 57 -13.50 -2.05 32.70
C LYS A 57 -13.39 -3.36 31.91
N SER A 58 -12.74 -3.28 30.76
CA SER A 58 -12.71 -4.33 29.76
C SER A 58 -11.32 -4.44 29.14
N VAL A 59 -11.05 -5.56 28.49
CA VAL A 59 -9.85 -5.78 27.69
C VAL A 59 -9.89 -4.92 26.43
N ILE A 60 -8.77 -4.28 26.10
CA ILE A 60 -8.60 -3.46 24.90
C ILE A 60 -7.51 -4.06 24.01
N GLY A 61 -7.69 -4.01 22.69
CA GLY A 61 -6.66 -4.43 21.74
C GLY A 61 -5.86 -3.27 21.20
N LEU A 62 -4.57 -3.51 20.94
CA LEU A 62 -3.68 -2.59 20.26
C LEU A 62 -3.00 -3.34 19.10
N MET A 63 -3.34 -2.99 17.87
CA MET A 63 -2.80 -3.63 16.66
C MET A 63 -1.76 -2.73 16.01
N ILE A 64 -0.53 -3.25 15.87
CA ILE A 64 0.56 -2.58 15.15
C ILE A 64 0.57 -3.06 13.70
N THR A 65 0.13 -2.20 12.79
CA THR A 65 0.11 -2.49 11.34
C THR A 65 -0.23 -1.23 10.54
N ALA A 66 0.24 -1.18 9.29
CA ALA A 66 -0.24 -0.25 8.28
C ALA A 66 -1.05 -0.91 7.15
N SER A 67 -1.47 -2.18 7.31
CA SER A 67 -2.33 -2.88 6.33
C SER A 67 -1.71 -2.82 4.91
N HIS A 68 -2.44 -2.32 3.92
CA HIS A 68 -2.05 -2.17 2.51
C HIS A 68 -0.91 -1.17 2.21
N ASN A 69 -0.45 -0.38 3.19
CA ASN A 69 0.62 0.60 2.98
C ASN A 69 1.97 -0.07 2.62
N GLN A 70 2.91 0.72 2.09
CA GLN A 70 4.28 0.27 1.78
C GLN A 70 5.02 -0.18 3.02
N ILE A 71 6.04 -1.04 2.88
CA ILE A 71 6.79 -1.64 4.00
C ILE A 71 7.44 -0.63 4.96
N SER A 72 7.79 0.58 4.48
CA SER A 72 8.36 1.67 5.29
C SER A 72 7.37 2.28 6.28
N ASP A 73 6.07 2.22 5.98
CA ASP A 73 5.03 2.73 6.86
C ASP A 73 4.78 1.77 8.03
N ASN A 74 4.24 2.28 9.12
CA ASN A 74 3.58 1.45 10.14
C ASN A 74 2.36 2.21 10.69
N GLY A 75 1.69 1.62 11.66
CA GLY A 75 0.54 2.24 12.28
C GLY A 75 0.15 1.56 13.58
N VAL A 76 -0.76 2.21 14.29
CA VAL A 76 -1.36 1.67 15.51
C VAL A 76 -2.85 1.99 15.54
N LYS A 77 -3.66 0.95 15.76
CA LYS A 77 -5.12 1.04 15.90
C LYS A 77 -5.58 0.35 17.18
N ILE A 78 -6.64 0.88 17.78
CA ILE A 78 -7.26 0.33 19.00
C ILE A 78 -8.52 -0.47 18.63
N ALA A 79 -8.61 -1.67 19.18
CA ALA A 79 -9.82 -2.48 19.19
C ALA A 79 -10.55 -2.32 20.53
N ASP A 80 -11.79 -1.81 20.47
CA ASP A 80 -12.66 -1.63 21.63
C ASP A 80 -13.23 -2.97 22.13
N PRO A 81 -13.91 -3.02 23.30
CA PRO A 81 -14.27 -4.28 23.95
C PRO A 81 -15.11 -5.25 23.11
N SER A 82 -15.94 -4.73 22.21
CA SER A 82 -16.74 -5.53 21.27
C SER A 82 -15.91 -6.20 20.17
N GLY A 83 -14.62 -5.89 20.09
CA GLY A 83 -13.74 -6.14 18.95
C GLY A 83 -13.93 -5.12 17.82
N GLY A 84 -14.80 -4.12 17.96
CA GLY A 84 -14.93 -3.03 16.99
C GLY A 84 -13.77 -2.03 17.07
N MET A 85 -13.78 -1.02 16.21
CA MET A 85 -12.80 0.07 16.27
C MET A 85 -13.03 0.99 17.47
N LEU A 86 -12.00 1.75 17.90
CA LEU A 86 -12.14 2.82 18.89
C LEU A 86 -13.32 3.76 18.56
N THR A 87 -14.18 4.02 19.54
CA THR A 87 -15.27 5.00 19.43
C THR A 87 -14.77 6.38 18.99
N GLN A 88 -15.54 7.06 18.14
CA GLN A 88 -15.19 8.37 17.58
C GLN A 88 -15.02 9.45 18.66
N GLU A 89 -15.74 9.34 19.78
CA GLU A 89 -15.65 10.27 20.92
C GLU A 89 -14.24 10.35 21.52
N TRP A 90 -13.42 9.31 21.35
CA TRP A 90 -12.06 9.24 21.87
C TRP A 90 -10.99 9.69 20.88
N GLU A 91 -11.31 9.84 19.60
CA GLU A 91 -10.35 10.25 18.56
C GLU A 91 -9.77 11.66 18.80
N PRO A 92 -10.55 12.70 19.17
CA PRO A 92 -9.99 14.01 19.46
C PRO A 92 -8.99 13.97 20.61
N PHE A 93 -9.25 13.14 21.63
CA PHE A 93 -8.32 12.95 22.73
C PHE A 93 -7.08 12.15 22.31
N ALA A 94 -7.24 11.14 21.44
CA ALA A 94 -6.12 10.42 20.85
C ALA A 94 -5.16 11.39 20.13
N ASP A 95 -5.71 12.32 19.33
CA ASP A 95 -4.93 13.37 18.63
C ASP A 95 -4.21 14.30 19.59
N LEU A 96 -4.91 14.81 20.62
CA LEU A 96 -4.31 15.66 21.63
C LEU A 96 -3.17 14.94 22.36
N LEU A 97 -3.38 13.68 22.73
CA LEU A 97 -2.40 12.85 23.42
C LEU A 97 -1.18 12.58 22.53
N ALA A 98 -1.40 12.17 21.28
CA ALA A 98 -0.35 11.86 20.31
C ALA A 98 0.50 13.09 19.96
N ASN A 99 -0.07 14.30 19.98
CA ASN A 99 0.61 15.55 19.65
C ASN A 99 1.01 16.40 20.87
N ALA A 100 0.90 15.89 22.10
CA ALA A 100 1.27 16.62 23.32
C ALA A 100 2.76 17.03 23.30
N PRO A 101 3.10 18.33 23.37
CA PRO A 101 4.41 18.86 22.94
C PRO A 101 5.60 18.41 23.79
N ASP A 102 5.37 18.07 25.05
CA ASP A 102 6.38 17.65 26.02
C ASP A 102 5.79 16.71 27.08
N PRO A 103 6.64 15.99 27.85
CA PRO A 103 6.19 15.07 28.89
C PRO A 103 5.30 15.72 29.95
N GLN A 104 5.54 16.98 30.33
CA GLN A 104 4.73 17.67 31.34
C GLN A 104 3.30 17.91 30.84
N ASN A 105 3.16 18.42 29.62
CA ASN A 105 1.86 18.59 28.97
C ASN A 105 1.15 17.25 28.76
N LEU A 106 1.87 16.19 28.40
CA LEU A 106 1.31 14.84 28.29
C LEU A 106 0.69 14.37 29.62
N VAL A 107 1.42 14.46 30.73
CA VAL A 107 0.93 14.05 32.07
C VAL A 107 -0.24 14.93 32.52
N LYS A 108 -0.22 16.23 32.21
CA LYS A 108 -1.33 17.14 32.48
C LYS A 108 -2.59 16.72 31.72
N LEU A 109 -2.49 16.44 30.42
CA LEU A 109 -3.61 15.97 29.59
C LEU A 109 -4.19 14.65 30.13
N ILE A 110 -3.35 13.69 30.50
CA ILE A 110 -3.79 12.42 31.10
C ILE A 110 -4.55 12.69 32.41
N SER A 111 -4.03 13.57 33.27
CA SER A 111 -4.65 13.91 34.56
C SER A 111 -6.01 14.59 34.39
N GLU A 112 -6.11 15.55 33.47
CA GLU A 112 -7.35 16.27 33.18
C GLU A 112 -8.40 15.35 32.57
N PHE A 113 -8.00 14.52 31.61
CA PHE A 113 -8.89 13.55 30.99
C PHE A 113 -9.38 12.50 31.98
N ALA A 114 -8.50 11.94 32.82
CA ALA A 114 -8.88 10.98 33.83
C ALA A 114 -9.86 11.57 34.87
N LYS A 115 -9.71 12.85 35.23
CA LYS A 115 -10.70 13.54 36.08
C LYS A 115 -12.04 13.71 35.35
N LYS A 116 -12.02 14.12 34.08
CA LYS A 116 -13.22 14.30 33.27
C LYS A 116 -14.03 13.00 33.12
N GLU A 117 -13.35 11.90 32.83
CA GLU A 117 -13.94 10.58 32.59
C GLU A 117 -14.11 9.75 33.89
N ASN A 118 -13.83 10.33 35.06
CA ASN A 118 -13.90 9.66 36.37
C ASN A 118 -13.07 8.36 36.46
N ILE A 119 -11.89 8.34 35.85
CA ILE A 119 -10.96 7.20 35.86
C ILE A 119 -10.18 7.17 37.18
N SER A 120 -10.31 6.05 37.91
CA SER A 120 -9.54 5.81 39.14
C SER A 120 -8.28 5.00 38.86
N PHE A 121 -7.13 5.47 39.35
CA PHE A 121 -5.85 4.77 39.25
C PHE A 121 -5.58 4.00 40.53
N GLY A 122 -5.15 2.74 40.44
CA GLY A 122 -4.91 1.89 41.61
C GLY A 122 -6.19 1.39 42.31
N GLY A 123 -7.33 1.41 41.60
CA GLY A 123 -8.59 0.81 42.06
C GLY A 123 -8.61 -0.72 41.92
N VAL A 124 -9.79 -1.32 42.16
CA VAL A 124 -10.01 -2.78 42.07
C VAL A 124 -9.75 -3.33 40.66
N TYR A 125 -9.93 -2.50 39.63
CA TYR A 125 -9.76 -2.89 38.23
C TYR A 125 -8.38 -2.46 37.71
N SER A 126 -7.60 -3.42 37.21
CA SER A 126 -6.36 -3.17 36.47
C SER A 126 -6.62 -3.04 34.97
N ALA A 127 -5.87 -2.17 34.30
CA ALA A 127 -5.91 -2.07 32.84
C ALA A 127 -5.39 -3.38 32.21
N GLU A 128 -6.09 -3.87 31.20
CA GLU A 128 -5.73 -5.07 30.44
C GLU A 128 -5.71 -4.76 28.95
N VAL A 129 -4.54 -4.91 28.33
CA VAL A 129 -4.31 -4.61 26.91
C VAL A 129 -3.68 -5.81 26.22
N LEU A 130 -4.25 -6.23 25.09
CA LEU A 130 -3.68 -7.24 24.19
C LEU A 130 -2.94 -6.52 23.05
N LEU A 131 -1.69 -6.92 22.79
CA LEU A 131 -0.87 -6.36 21.73
C LEU A 131 -0.70 -7.39 20.60
N GLY A 132 -1.11 -7.04 19.39
CA GLY A 132 -0.84 -7.80 18.16
C GLY A 132 -0.03 -6.98 17.16
N ARG A 133 0.70 -7.65 16.27
CA ARG A 133 1.47 -7.01 15.19
C ARG A 133 1.42 -7.82 13.90
N ASP A 134 1.54 -7.14 12.77
CA ASP A 134 1.82 -7.78 11.48
C ASP A 134 3.31 -8.17 11.36
N THR A 135 3.76 -8.51 10.15
CA THR A 135 5.15 -8.91 9.88
C THR A 135 6.15 -7.74 9.81
N ARG A 136 5.73 -6.50 10.07
CA ARG A 136 6.64 -5.33 10.09
C ARG A 136 7.52 -5.32 11.36
N PRO A 137 8.78 -4.84 11.27
CA PRO A 137 9.63 -4.66 12.44
C PRO A 137 8.99 -3.72 13.47
N SER A 138 8.92 -4.13 14.74
CA SER A 138 8.20 -3.38 15.78
C SER A 138 8.88 -3.42 17.17
N VAL A 139 8.42 -2.53 18.06
CA VAL A 139 9.02 -2.20 19.37
C VAL A 139 8.09 -2.65 20.52
N GLY A 140 8.62 -3.33 21.54
CA GLY A 140 7.85 -4.00 22.61
C GLY A 140 7.30 -3.10 23.73
N THR A 141 6.32 -3.61 24.51
CA THR A 141 5.68 -2.92 25.67
C THR A 141 5.11 -3.89 26.74
N VAL A 142 4.53 -3.33 27.82
CA VAL A 142 3.96 -3.97 29.05
C VAL A 142 2.55 -4.62 28.83
N ALA A 143 2.04 -4.58 27.60
CA ALA A 143 0.81 -5.29 27.23
C ALA A 143 1.02 -6.82 27.20
N THR A 144 -0.07 -7.60 27.21
CA THR A 144 0.03 -9.03 26.90
C THR A 144 0.35 -9.16 25.41
N ASP A 145 1.62 -9.45 25.10
CA ASP A 145 2.08 -9.65 23.73
C ASP A 145 1.50 -10.96 23.16
N MET A 146 0.59 -10.82 22.19
CA MET A 146 -0.03 -11.93 21.48
C MET A 146 0.77 -12.35 20.23
N GLY A 147 1.88 -11.65 19.93
CA GLY A 147 2.79 -11.98 18.86
C GLY A 147 2.32 -11.50 17.48
N ILE A 148 2.72 -12.26 16.45
CA ILE A 148 2.38 -11.98 15.05
C ILE A 148 0.97 -12.50 14.79
N LEU A 149 0.04 -11.61 14.46
CA LEU A 149 -1.36 -11.89 14.22
C LEU A 149 -1.85 -11.11 13.00
N THR A 150 -2.89 -11.61 12.34
CA THR A 150 -3.71 -10.78 11.46
C THR A 150 -4.48 -9.76 12.29
N THR A 151 -4.89 -8.64 11.68
CA THR A 151 -5.78 -7.68 12.36
C THR A 151 -7.05 -8.35 12.90
N PRO A 152 -7.76 -9.18 12.11
CA PRO A 152 -8.99 -9.82 12.57
C PRO A 152 -8.79 -10.78 13.75
N GLN A 153 -7.65 -11.46 13.82
CA GLN A 153 -7.32 -12.33 14.96
C GLN A 153 -7.29 -11.54 16.27
N LEU A 154 -6.62 -10.37 16.31
CA LEU A 154 -6.59 -9.56 17.53
C LEU A 154 -7.99 -9.06 17.90
N HIS A 155 -8.75 -8.55 16.94
CA HIS A 155 -10.12 -8.07 17.17
C HIS A 155 -11.04 -9.18 17.68
N TRP A 156 -10.91 -10.39 17.14
CA TRP A 156 -11.61 -11.58 17.61
C TRP A 156 -11.22 -11.92 19.06
N MET A 157 -9.91 -11.93 19.37
CA MET A 157 -9.42 -12.25 20.72
C MET A 157 -9.96 -11.27 21.77
N VAL A 158 -9.97 -9.97 21.46
CA VAL A 158 -10.53 -8.93 22.34
C VAL A 158 -12.02 -9.18 22.59
N ARG A 159 -12.79 -9.41 21.52
CA ARG A 159 -14.23 -9.69 21.62
C ARG A 159 -14.52 -10.93 22.48
N TYR A 160 -13.76 -12.01 22.30
CA TYR A 160 -13.99 -13.27 23.01
C TYR A 160 -13.57 -13.20 24.47
N ARG A 161 -12.43 -12.57 24.76
CA ARG A 161 -11.94 -12.39 26.13
C ARG A 161 -12.91 -11.56 26.96
N ASN A 162 -13.49 -10.50 26.40
CA ASN A 162 -14.54 -9.70 27.05
C ASN A 162 -15.88 -10.43 27.21
N LYS A 163 -16.12 -11.52 26.47
CA LYS A 163 -17.25 -12.44 26.68
C LYS A 163 -16.94 -13.54 27.71
N GLY A 164 -15.78 -13.50 28.37
CA GLY A 164 -15.34 -14.53 29.31
C GLY A 164 -14.99 -15.87 28.65
N LYS A 165 -14.72 -15.87 27.33
CA LYS A 165 -14.33 -17.07 26.57
C LYS A 165 -12.81 -17.14 26.40
N SER A 166 -12.30 -18.33 26.11
CA SER A 166 -10.91 -18.50 25.69
C SER A 166 -10.62 -17.72 24.41
N SER A 167 -9.45 -17.11 24.35
CA SER A 167 -9.04 -16.21 23.27
C SER A 167 -7.62 -16.53 22.77
N LEU A 168 -7.27 -17.82 22.72
CA LEU A 168 -5.99 -18.26 22.16
C LEU A 168 -6.05 -18.28 20.63
N GLU A 169 -4.89 -18.23 19.98
CA GLU A 169 -4.83 -18.28 18.51
C GLU A 169 -5.39 -19.61 17.96
N SER A 170 -5.14 -20.73 18.67
CA SER A 170 -5.70 -22.03 18.31
C SER A 170 -7.23 -22.06 18.35
N ASP A 171 -7.85 -21.27 19.24
CA ASP A 171 -9.30 -21.23 19.38
C ASP A 171 -9.94 -20.55 18.17
N TYR A 172 -9.31 -19.48 17.66
CA TYR A 172 -9.70 -18.81 16.42
C TYR A 172 -9.69 -19.77 15.23
N PHE A 173 -8.58 -20.50 15.03
CA PHE A 173 -8.48 -21.49 13.95
C PHE A 173 -9.47 -22.65 14.11
N THR A 174 -9.68 -23.09 15.35
CA THR A 174 -10.64 -24.15 15.67
C THR A 174 -12.07 -23.72 15.36
N GLN A 175 -12.44 -22.47 15.67
CA GLN A 175 -13.75 -21.94 15.33
C GLN A 175 -13.95 -21.88 13.81
N LEU A 176 -13.00 -21.31 13.07
CA LEU A 176 -13.09 -21.22 11.61
C LEU A 176 -13.25 -22.59 10.95
N SER A 177 -12.36 -23.53 11.29
CA SER A 177 -12.38 -24.88 10.72
C SER A 177 -13.64 -25.67 11.09
N ASN A 178 -14.14 -25.56 12.33
CA ASN A 178 -15.38 -26.23 12.72
C ASN A 178 -16.60 -25.63 12.03
N ALA A 179 -16.72 -24.30 11.99
CA ALA A 179 -17.85 -23.64 11.34
C ALA A 179 -17.86 -23.90 9.81
N PHE A 180 -16.69 -23.86 9.18
CA PHE A 180 -16.51 -24.25 7.78
C PHE A 180 -16.94 -25.71 7.54
N ARG A 181 -16.46 -26.65 8.36
CA ARG A 181 -16.85 -28.06 8.27
C ARG A 181 -18.35 -28.25 8.41
N CYS A 182 -18.98 -27.63 9.41
CA CYS A 182 -20.43 -27.70 9.59
C CYS A 182 -21.18 -27.20 8.34
N LEU A 183 -20.76 -26.07 7.76
CA LEU A 183 -21.37 -25.56 6.55
C LEU A 183 -21.22 -26.51 5.37
N MET A 184 -20.03 -27.11 5.19
CA MET A 184 -19.77 -28.09 4.15
C MET A 184 -20.64 -29.36 4.32
N ASP A 185 -20.82 -29.82 5.57
CA ASP A 185 -21.69 -30.96 5.89
C ASP A 185 -23.19 -30.67 5.59
N TYR A 186 -23.58 -29.39 5.55
CA TYR A 186 -24.95 -28.97 5.25
C TYR A 186 -25.20 -28.62 3.77
N ILE A 187 -24.21 -28.83 2.90
CA ILE A 187 -24.39 -28.69 1.44
C ILE A 187 -25.25 -29.86 0.93
N PRO A 188 -26.30 -29.60 0.11
CA PRO A 188 -27.11 -30.66 -0.48
C PRO A 188 -26.26 -31.67 -1.27
N THR A 189 -26.51 -32.97 -1.07
CA THR A 189 -25.73 -34.06 -1.68
C THR A 189 -25.68 -33.97 -3.22
N GLU A 190 -26.73 -33.49 -3.85
CA GLU A 190 -26.79 -33.28 -5.31
C GLU A 190 -25.73 -32.30 -5.82
N MET A 191 -25.31 -31.34 -4.97
CA MET A 191 -24.29 -30.34 -5.29
C MET A 191 -22.86 -30.79 -4.94
N THR A 192 -22.71 -31.90 -4.19
CA THR A 192 -21.38 -32.39 -3.78
C THR A 192 -20.58 -33.07 -4.90
N THR A 193 -21.21 -33.41 -6.03
CA THR A 193 -20.58 -34.07 -7.19
C THR A 193 -19.76 -33.13 -8.09
N CYS A 194 -19.86 -31.81 -7.88
CA CYS A 194 -19.02 -30.85 -8.59
C CYS A 194 -17.62 -30.82 -7.96
N GLU A 195 -16.63 -31.39 -8.64
CA GLU A 195 -15.22 -31.19 -8.30
C GLU A 195 -14.91 -29.69 -8.47
N MET A 196 -14.81 -28.98 -7.35
CA MET A 196 -14.35 -27.59 -7.36
C MET A 196 -12.84 -27.58 -7.51
N ASP A 197 -12.35 -26.82 -8.49
CA ASP A 197 -10.93 -26.64 -8.75
C ASP A 197 -10.19 -26.07 -7.52
N GLU A 198 -8.87 -26.21 -7.50
CA GLU A 198 -7.97 -25.59 -6.53
C GLU A 198 -8.16 -24.06 -6.45
N LEU A 199 -8.26 -23.53 -5.23
CA LEU A 199 -8.23 -22.08 -4.98
C LEU A 199 -6.78 -21.62 -4.84
N ILE A 200 -6.39 -20.60 -5.61
CA ILE A 200 -5.06 -19.99 -5.49
C ILE A 200 -5.18 -18.66 -4.75
N VAL A 201 -4.44 -18.52 -3.64
CA VAL A 201 -4.49 -17.33 -2.79
C VAL A 201 -3.14 -16.62 -2.79
N ASP A 202 -3.16 -15.35 -3.17
CA ASP A 202 -2.07 -14.39 -2.98
C ASP A 202 -2.11 -13.86 -1.54
N GLY A 203 -1.11 -14.21 -0.74
CA GLY A 203 -0.96 -13.80 0.65
C GLY A 203 -0.36 -12.40 0.84
N ALA A 204 -0.14 -11.64 -0.24
CA ALA A 204 0.43 -10.28 -0.25
C ALA A 204 1.83 -10.14 0.39
N ASN A 205 2.54 -11.25 0.58
CA ASN A 205 3.74 -11.37 1.40
C ASN A 205 3.50 -10.88 2.85
N GLY A 206 2.26 -10.99 3.35
CA GLY A 206 1.82 -10.52 4.65
C GLY A 206 1.48 -11.65 5.62
N VAL A 207 1.07 -11.28 6.84
CA VAL A 207 0.73 -12.23 7.91
C VAL A 207 -0.44 -13.14 7.53
N GLY A 208 -1.35 -12.68 6.66
CA GLY A 208 -2.46 -13.48 6.14
C GLY A 208 -2.02 -14.78 5.49
N GLY A 209 -0.97 -14.74 4.66
CA GLY A 209 -0.43 -15.91 3.99
C GLY A 209 0.09 -16.96 4.98
N GLU A 210 0.87 -16.52 5.98
CA GLU A 210 1.38 -17.38 7.06
C GLU A 210 0.25 -18.05 7.84
N LYS A 211 -0.79 -17.29 8.23
CA LYS A 211 -1.91 -17.83 9.01
C LYS A 211 -2.82 -18.73 8.18
N LEU A 212 -2.97 -18.46 6.88
CA LEU A 212 -3.73 -19.31 5.98
C LEU A 212 -3.07 -20.69 5.80
N GLU A 213 -1.74 -20.79 5.85
CA GLU A 213 -1.03 -22.10 5.87
C GLU A 213 -1.37 -22.95 7.10
N VAL A 214 -1.68 -22.30 8.23
CA VAL A 214 -2.13 -23.01 9.44
C VAL A 214 -3.56 -23.50 9.25
N VAL A 215 -4.47 -22.63 8.81
CA VAL A 215 -5.88 -22.97 8.57
C VAL A 215 -6.00 -24.08 7.53
N LYS A 216 -5.30 -23.97 6.40
CA LYS A 216 -5.29 -24.95 5.31
C LYS A 216 -5.06 -26.38 5.78
N LYS A 217 -4.18 -26.60 6.76
CA LYS A 217 -3.88 -27.95 7.30
C LYS A 217 -5.06 -28.61 8.00
N THR A 218 -6.04 -27.81 8.43
CA THR A 218 -7.25 -28.28 9.11
C THR A 218 -8.43 -28.50 8.16
N LEU A 219 -8.31 -28.07 6.89
CA LEU A 219 -9.36 -28.18 5.89
C LEU A 219 -9.14 -29.44 5.04
N SER A 220 -10.10 -30.35 5.03
CA SER A 220 -10.07 -31.56 4.18
C SER A 220 -10.82 -31.40 2.86
N SER A 221 -11.83 -30.52 2.82
CA SER A 221 -12.76 -30.39 1.69
C SER A 221 -12.45 -29.27 0.71
N LEU A 222 -11.36 -28.50 0.94
CA LEU A 222 -10.94 -27.38 0.11
C LEU A 222 -9.42 -27.42 -0.08
N VAL A 223 -8.97 -27.44 -1.34
CA VAL A 223 -7.56 -27.38 -1.70
C VAL A 223 -7.18 -25.93 -1.96
N ILE A 224 -6.25 -25.41 -1.16
CA ILE A 224 -5.77 -24.03 -1.26
C ILE A 224 -4.29 -24.04 -1.64
N GLN A 225 -3.92 -23.45 -2.77
CA GLN A 225 -2.53 -23.10 -3.08
C GLN A 225 -2.26 -21.68 -2.60
N ILE A 226 -1.24 -21.48 -1.77
CA ILE A 226 -0.88 -20.14 -1.28
C ILE A 226 0.39 -19.71 -2.02
N ARG A 227 0.38 -18.51 -2.58
CA ARG A 227 1.53 -17.82 -3.18
C ARG A 227 1.73 -16.51 -2.45
N ASN A 228 2.93 -15.93 -2.52
CA ASN A 228 3.26 -14.69 -1.81
C ASN A 228 2.84 -14.80 -0.32
N SER A 229 3.16 -15.92 0.30
CA SER A 229 2.76 -16.30 1.66
C SER A 229 3.50 -15.52 2.75
N GLY A 230 4.54 -14.75 2.38
CA GLY A 230 5.44 -14.07 3.30
C GLY A 230 6.67 -14.90 3.66
N ARG A 231 6.89 -16.04 2.97
CA ARG A 231 8.13 -16.81 3.09
C ARG A 231 9.31 -16.05 2.49
N GLU A 232 10.49 -16.30 3.05
CA GLU A 232 11.74 -15.71 2.57
C GLU A 232 11.95 -16.05 1.08
N GLY A 233 12.19 -15.02 0.26
CA GLY A 233 12.42 -15.14 -1.17
C GLY A 233 11.18 -15.02 -2.08
N GLU A 234 9.95 -14.93 -1.54
CA GLU A 234 8.75 -14.80 -2.39
C GLU A 234 8.45 -13.36 -2.84
N GLY A 235 8.92 -12.36 -2.10
CA GLY A 235 8.76 -10.94 -2.46
C GLY A 235 8.66 -10.01 -1.25
N VAL A 236 8.19 -8.78 -1.50
CA VAL A 236 8.03 -7.74 -0.49
C VAL A 236 6.54 -7.51 -0.20
N LEU A 237 6.22 -7.20 1.07
CA LEU A 237 4.87 -6.90 1.54
C LEU A 237 4.15 -5.88 0.64
N ASN A 238 3.00 -6.27 0.09
CA ASN A 238 2.12 -5.49 -0.79
C ASN A 238 2.78 -4.96 -2.09
N GLN A 239 3.98 -5.40 -2.46
CA GLN A 239 4.67 -4.90 -3.66
C GLN A 239 4.30 -5.72 -4.89
N GLY A 240 3.46 -5.16 -5.76
CA GLY A 240 2.99 -5.85 -6.97
C GLY A 240 2.01 -7.02 -6.70
N VAL A 241 1.52 -7.11 -5.46
CA VAL A 241 0.69 -8.20 -4.93
C VAL A 241 -0.31 -7.64 -3.92
N GLY A 242 -1.31 -8.44 -3.58
CA GLY A 242 -2.30 -8.17 -2.54
C GLY A 242 -3.58 -7.49 -3.02
N ALA A 243 -4.60 -7.52 -2.17
CA ALA A 243 -5.97 -7.11 -2.52
C ALA A 243 -6.05 -5.67 -3.04
N ASP A 244 -5.29 -4.74 -2.43
CA ASP A 244 -5.27 -3.33 -2.82
C ASP A 244 -4.64 -3.13 -4.20
N PHE A 245 -3.56 -3.85 -4.51
CA PHE A 245 -2.92 -3.84 -5.83
C PHE A 245 -3.86 -4.39 -6.91
N VAL A 246 -4.43 -5.57 -6.66
CA VAL A 246 -5.35 -6.25 -7.58
C VAL A 246 -6.60 -5.39 -7.86
N GLN A 247 -7.16 -4.76 -6.83
CA GLN A 247 -8.36 -3.95 -6.94
C GLN A 247 -8.13 -2.64 -7.71
N LYS A 248 -6.99 -1.97 -7.47
CA LYS A 248 -6.66 -0.67 -8.08
C LYS A 248 -6.10 -0.79 -9.48
N GLU A 249 -5.11 -1.66 -9.66
CA GLU A 249 -4.37 -1.77 -10.91
C GLU A 249 -5.11 -2.66 -11.92
N LYS A 250 -5.92 -3.61 -11.45
CA LYS A 250 -6.67 -4.57 -12.28
C LYS A 250 -5.77 -5.30 -13.30
N ILE A 251 -4.54 -5.56 -12.87
CA ILE A 251 -3.54 -6.36 -13.58
C ILE A 251 -3.17 -7.60 -12.78
N VAL A 252 -2.51 -8.55 -13.44
CA VAL A 252 -2.09 -9.80 -12.81
C VAL A 252 -1.03 -9.51 -11.74
N PRO A 253 -1.21 -9.98 -10.49
CA PRO A 253 -0.21 -9.81 -9.42
C PRO A 253 1.03 -10.69 -9.65
N SER A 254 2.16 -10.30 -9.06
CA SER A 254 3.40 -11.08 -9.11
C SER A 254 3.19 -12.51 -8.62
N GLY A 255 3.77 -13.48 -9.32
CA GLY A 255 3.58 -14.91 -9.04
C GLY A 255 2.33 -15.53 -9.69
N PHE A 256 1.57 -14.76 -10.47
CA PHE A 256 0.42 -15.24 -11.25
C PHE A 256 0.65 -15.02 -12.75
N GLY A 257 -0.03 -15.79 -13.60
CA GLY A 257 0.14 -15.65 -15.04
C GLY A 257 -0.77 -16.55 -15.89
N GLN A 258 -0.36 -16.82 -17.12
CA GLN A 258 -1.17 -17.58 -18.08
C GLN A 258 -1.49 -19.02 -17.62
N ILE A 259 -0.67 -19.60 -16.73
CA ILE A 259 -0.92 -20.90 -16.11
C ILE A 259 -2.13 -20.91 -15.16
N ASP A 260 -2.62 -19.72 -14.78
CA ASP A 260 -3.74 -19.53 -13.85
C ASP A 260 -5.02 -19.06 -14.58
N VAL A 261 -5.00 -19.02 -15.92
CA VAL A 261 -6.19 -18.73 -16.71
C VAL A 261 -7.28 -19.75 -16.41
N GLY A 262 -8.49 -19.26 -16.13
CA GLY A 262 -9.65 -20.08 -15.77
C GLY A 262 -9.68 -20.54 -14.31
N LYS A 263 -8.61 -20.36 -13.54
CA LYS A 263 -8.57 -20.73 -12.12
C LYS A 263 -9.24 -19.67 -11.23
N ARG A 264 -9.68 -20.11 -10.05
CA ARG A 264 -10.16 -19.23 -8.97
C ARG A 264 -8.97 -18.65 -8.23
N CYS A 265 -8.82 -17.33 -8.27
CA CYS A 265 -7.77 -16.64 -7.54
C CYS A 265 -8.38 -15.67 -6.53
N ALA A 266 -7.76 -15.57 -5.35
CA ALA A 266 -8.06 -14.55 -4.36
C ALA A 266 -6.77 -13.85 -3.92
N SER A 267 -6.87 -12.58 -3.53
CA SER A 267 -5.77 -11.83 -2.91
C SER A 267 -6.20 -11.30 -1.55
N LEU A 268 -5.36 -11.51 -0.55
CA LEU A 268 -5.48 -10.89 0.77
C LEU A 268 -4.73 -9.55 0.78
N ASP A 269 -4.95 -8.68 1.76
CA ASP A 269 -4.03 -7.58 2.04
C ASP A 269 -3.03 -7.94 3.15
N GLY A 270 -2.05 -7.06 3.38
CA GLY A 270 -0.90 -7.35 4.26
C GLY A 270 -1.24 -7.80 5.68
N ASP A 271 -2.32 -7.31 6.28
CA ASP A 271 -2.81 -7.68 7.62
C ASP A 271 -4.10 -8.53 7.60
N ALA A 272 -4.51 -8.98 6.41
CA ALA A 272 -5.64 -9.87 6.15
C ALA A 272 -6.99 -9.37 6.68
N ASP A 273 -7.25 -8.07 6.60
CA ASP A 273 -8.58 -7.48 6.86
C ASP A 273 -9.39 -7.22 5.57
N ARG A 274 -8.77 -7.42 4.40
CA ARG A 274 -9.40 -7.35 3.08
C ARG A 274 -9.13 -8.59 2.25
N PHE A 275 -10.09 -8.91 1.39
CA PHE A 275 -9.88 -9.85 0.30
C PHE A 275 -10.69 -9.48 -0.92
N VAL A 276 -10.16 -9.83 -2.09
CA VAL A 276 -10.85 -9.77 -3.38
C VAL A 276 -10.58 -11.05 -4.14
N TYR A 277 -11.47 -11.38 -5.07
CA TYR A 277 -11.29 -12.47 -6.02
C TYR A 277 -10.95 -11.92 -7.41
N PHE A 278 -10.32 -12.73 -8.24
CA PHE A 278 -10.03 -12.36 -9.63
C PHE A 278 -9.81 -13.56 -10.53
N HIS A 279 -9.85 -13.30 -11.84
CA HIS A 279 -9.46 -14.22 -12.89
C HIS A 279 -8.36 -13.65 -13.77
N VAL A 280 -7.40 -14.49 -14.14
CA VAL A 280 -6.44 -14.14 -15.19
C VAL A 280 -7.08 -14.36 -16.56
N LEU A 281 -7.08 -13.32 -17.39
CA LEU A 281 -7.64 -13.39 -18.74
C LEU A 281 -6.64 -14.00 -19.73
N PRO A 282 -7.11 -14.81 -20.70
CA PRO A 282 -6.27 -15.35 -21.77
C PRO A 282 -5.79 -14.24 -22.73
N GLY A 283 -4.55 -14.33 -23.21
CA GLY A 283 -4.02 -13.44 -24.27
C GLY A 283 -3.36 -12.16 -23.74
N SER A 284 -2.06 -12.25 -23.46
CA SER A 284 -0.98 -11.23 -23.47
C SER A 284 -1.27 -9.75 -23.16
N ASN A 285 -2.24 -9.40 -22.30
CA ASN A 285 -2.45 -8.01 -21.86
C ASN A 285 -2.27 -7.79 -20.35
N ASN A 286 -1.76 -8.78 -19.61
CA ASN A 286 -1.56 -8.70 -18.16
C ASN A 286 -2.79 -8.21 -17.37
N LYS A 287 -4.00 -8.46 -17.89
CA LYS A 287 -5.27 -8.01 -17.29
C LYS A 287 -5.92 -9.12 -16.49
N ILE A 288 -6.70 -8.70 -15.50
CA ILE A 288 -7.59 -9.57 -14.76
C ILE A 288 -9.04 -9.12 -14.89
N GLU A 289 -9.95 -10.04 -14.63
CA GLU A 289 -11.34 -9.72 -14.29
C GLU A 289 -11.47 -9.73 -12.76
N LEU A 290 -11.86 -8.58 -12.19
CA LEU A 290 -11.93 -8.37 -10.76
C LEU A 290 -13.31 -8.77 -10.21
N VAL A 291 -13.31 -9.43 -9.06
CA VAL A 291 -14.49 -9.75 -8.26
C VAL A 291 -14.28 -9.14 -6.86
N ASP A 292 -14.75 -7.92 -6.69
CA ASP A 292 -14.40 -7.08 -5.54
C ASP A 292 -15.35 -7.23 -4.34
N GLY A 293 -15.24 -6.32 -3.35
CA GLY A 293 -16.07 -6.35 -2.16
C GLY A 293 -17.58 -6.26 -2.40
N ASP A 294 -18.03 -5.56 -3.46
CA ASP A 294 -19.45 -5.46 -3.78
C ASP A 294 -20.01 -6.79 -4.31
N LYS A 295 -19.18 -7.53 -5.06
CA LYS A 295 -19.51 -8.88 -5.54
C LYS A 295 -19.60 -9.88 -4.40
N ILE A 296 -18.68 -9.79 -3.44
CA ILE A 296 -18.67 -10.60 -2.21
C ILE A 296 -19.93 -10.34 -1.40
N LEU A 297 -20.26 -9.07 -1.15
CA LEU A 297 -21.47 -8.66 -0.46
C LEU A 297 -22.73 -9.17 -1.17
N SER A 298 -22.78 -9.07 -2.50
CA SER A 298 -23.92 -9.55 -3.28
C SER A 298 -24.11 -11.07 -3.20
N LEU A 299 -23.02 -11.83 -3.17
CA LEU A 299 -23.06 -13.28 -2.97
C LEU A 299 -23.62 -13.65 -1.59
N PHE A 300 -23.10 -13.00 -0.55
CA PHE A 300 -23.54 -13.23 0.83
C PHE A 300 -25.01 -12.84 1.03
N ALA A 301 -25.41 -11.69 0.49
CA ALA A 301 -26.79 -11.21 0.53
C ALA A 301 -27.75 -12.18 -0.17
N LEU A 302 -27.39 -12.68 -1.34
CA LEU A 302 -28.20 -13.65 -2.07
C LEU A 302 -28.34 -14.96 -1.30
N PHE A 303 -27.24 -15.51 -0.78
CA PHE A 303 -27.26 -16.74 0.00
C PHE A 303 -28.13 -16.60 1.25
N ILE A 304 -27.92 -15.55 2.06
CA ILE A 304 -28.69 -15.31 3.29
C ILE A 304 -30.16 -15.10 2.96
N LYS A 305 -30.48 -14.32 1.92
CA LYS A 305 -31.86 -14.14 1.46
C LYS A 305 -32.53 -15.47 1.10
N GLN A 306 -31.82 -16.38 0.41
CA GLN A 306 -32.34 -17.71 0.09
C GLN A 306 -32.59 -18.53 1.36
N GLN A 307 -31.67 -18.51 2.34
CA GLN A 307 -31.86 -19.20 3.61
C GLN A 307 -33.07 -18.64 4.37
N LEU A 308 -33.22 -17.31 4.45
CA LEU A 308 -34.37 -16.66 5.09
C LEU A 308 -35.70 -16.98 4.37
N ALA A 309 -35.70 -17.07 3.04
CA ALA A 309 -36.89 -17.44 2.28
C ALA A 309 -37.35 -18.89 2.55
N ILE A 310 -36.45 -19.78 2.97
CA ILE A 310 -36.81 -21.12 3.44
C ILE A 310 -37.53 -21.05 4.79
N LEU A 311 -37.10 -20.14 5.68
CA LEU A 311 -37.69 -19.98 7.02
C LEU A 311 -39.03 -19.23 7.00
N ASN A 312 -39.17 -18.20 6.16
CA ASN A 312 -40.33 -17.29 6.18
C ASN A 312 -41.61 -17.86 5.54
N LYS A 313 -41.62 -19.13 5.09
CA LYS A 313 -42.80 -19.71 4.42
C LYS A 313 -44.00 -19.91 5.34
N GLU A 314 -43.83 -19.89 6.67
CA GLU A 314 -44.90 -20.31 7.61
C GLU A 314 -45.07 -19.42 8.86
N ASP A 315 -44.08 -18.59 9.24
CA ASP A 315 -43.97 -18.14 10.65
C ASP A 315 -44.32 -16.66 10.93
N GLY A 316 -44.53 -15.81 9.92
CA GLY A 316 -44.93 -14.40 10.10
C GLY A 316 -43.91 -13.48 10.82
N HIS A 317 -42.73 -13.99 11.21
CA HIS A 317 -41.63 -13.20 11.76
C HIS A 317 -40.83 -12.55 10.63
N GLN A 318 -40.88 -11.21 10.54
CA GLN A 318 -40.16 -10.48 9.51
C GLN A 318 -38.73 -10.16 9.98
N VAL A 319 -37.76 -10.94 9.51
CA VAL A 319 -36.34 -10.69 9.75
C VAL A 319 -35.88 -9.50 8.90
N HIS A 320 -35.24 -8.51 9.54
CA HIS A 320 -34.72 -7.33 8.85
C HIS A 320 -33.29 -7.59 8.36
N LEU A 321 -33.14 -7.84 7.05
CA LEU A 321 -31.84 -7.98 6.36
C LEU A 321 -31.46 -6.64 5.72
N GLY A 322 -30.41 -6.00 6.24
CA GLY A 322 -29.87 -4.75 5.73
C GLY A 322 -28.55 -4.93 5.00
N ILE A 323 -28.41 -4.25 3.87
CA ILE A 323 -27.18 -4.20 3.08
C ILE A 323 -26.60 -2.79 3.18
N VAL A 324 -25.33 -2.67 3.57
CA VAL A 324 -24.68 -1.38 3.79
C VAL A 324 -23.49 -1.22 2.86
N GLN A 325 -23.51 -0.16 2.05
CA GLN A 325 -22.48 0.18 1.07
C GLN A 325 -21.96 1.60 1.31
N THR A 326 -20.83 1.94 0.67
CA THR A 326 -20.36 3.33 0.56
C THR A 326 -20.67 3.90 -0.81
N ALA A 327 -20.47 5.21 -0.99
CA ALA A 327 -20.61 5.85 -2.29
C ALA A 327 -19.70 5.23 -3.39
N TYR A 328 -18.59 4.58 -3.03
CA TYR A 328 -17.68 3.93 -3.97
C TYR A 328 -18.22 2.63 -4.56
N ALA A 329 -19.29 2.06 -3.99
CA ALA A 329 -19.90 0.86 -4.54
C ALA A 329 -20.39 1.10 -5.97
N ASN A 330 -20.19 0.16 -6.88
CA ASN A 330 -20.62 0.32 -8.26
C ASN A 330 -22.16 0.43 -8.34
N GLY A 331 -22.68 1.37 -9.12
CA GLY A 331 -24.13 1.57 -9.26
C GLY A 331 -24.88 0.30 -9.68
N ALA A 332 -24.26 -0.55 -10.50
CA ALA A 332 -24.84 -1.83 -10.91
C ALA A 332 -25.04 -2.81 -9.74
N SER A 333 -24.14 -2.79 -8.75
CA SER A 333 -24.28 -3.60 -7.52
C SER A 333 -25.49 -3.16 -6.72
N THR A 334 -25.59 -1.85 -6.44
CA THR A 334 -26.73 -1.27 -5.70
C THR A 334 -28.05 -1.54 -6.41
N ASP A 335 -28.10 -1.40 -7.74
CA ASP A 335 -29.30 -1.69 -8.54
C ASP A 335 -29.67 -3.17 -8.52
N TYR A 336 -28.68 -4.07 -8.61
CA TYR A 336 -28.89 -5.51 -8.50
C TYR A 336 -29.54 -5.88 -7.15
N LEU A 337 -28.97 -5.39 -6.05
CA LEU A 337 -29.47 -5.64 -4.69
C LEU A 337 -30.89 -5.09 -4.49
N LYS A 338 -31.17 -3.89 -4.98
CA LYS A 338 -32.52 -3.30 -4.95
C LYS A 338 -33.52 -4.08 -5.78
N LYS A 339 -33.12 -4.60 -6.95
CA LYS A 339 -33.97 -5.48 -7.78
C LYS A 339 -34.26 -6.82 -7.10
N LEU A 340 -33.36 -7.29 -6.22
CA LEU A 340 -33.66 -8.40 -5.32
C LEU A 340 -34.63 -8.00 -4.19
N GLY A 341 -35.08 -6.76 -4.09
CA GLY A 341 -35.96 -6.30 -3.01
C GLY A 341 -35.26 -6.22 -1.66
N LEU A 342 -33.93 -6.07 -1.64
CA LEU A 342 -33.16 -5.85 -0.42
C LEU A 342 -33.07 -4.36 -0.09
N GLU A 343 -33.07 -4.05 1.20
CA GLU A 343 -32.80 -2.70 1.68
C GLU A 343 -31.30 -2.40 1.57
N VAL A 344 -30.95 -1.32 0.85
CA VAL A 344 -29.57 -0.88 0.68
C VAL A 344 -29.39 0.51 1.28
N ALA A 345 -28.58 0.62 2.33
CA ALA A 345 -28.21 1.86 2.99
C ALA A 345 -26.82 2.31 2.55
N LEU A 346 -26.65 3.62 2.37
CA LEU A 346 -25.35 4.24 2.09
C LEU A 346 -24.81 4.95 3.33
N THR A 347 -23.53 4.76 3.62
CA THR A 347 -22.82 5.45 4.71
C THR A 347 -21.57 6.16 4.19
N PRO A 348 -21.01 7.11 4.95
CA PRO A 348 -19.66 7.61 4.70
C PRO A 348 -18.62 6.48 4.61
N THR A 349 -17.51 6.75 3.93
CA THR A 349 -16.39 5.83 3.77
C THR A 349 -15.74 5.53 5.12
N GLY A 350 -15.43 4.26 5.36
CA GLY A 350 -14.78 3.80 6.57
C GLY A 350 -15.67 2.87 7.40
N VAL A 351 -15.10 1.71 7.72
CA VAL A 351 -15.72 0.58 8.43
C VAL A 351 -16.53 0.97 9.66
N LYS A 352 -16.16 2.04 10.38
CA LYS A 352 -16.90 2.52 11.56
C LYS A 352 -18.35 2.85 11.25
N TYR A 353 -18.58 3.59 10.16
CA TYR A 353 -19.92 4.01 9.75
C TYR A 353 -20.72 2.83 9.19
N LEU A 354 -20.07 1.97 8.39
CA LEU A 354 -20.71 0.78 7.84
C LEU A 354 -21.15 -0.17 8.96
N HIS A 355 -20.27 -0.42 9.93
CA HIS A 355 -20.52 -1.33 11.04
C HIS A 355 -21.64 -0.81 11.97
N GLU A 356 -21.62 0.48 12.30
CA GLU A 356 -22.67 1.10 13.11
C GLU A 356 -24.03 0.98 12.44
N LYS A 357 -24.12 1.27 11.14
CA LYS A 357 -25.37 1.12 10.38
C LYS A 357 -25.82 -0.33 10.26
N ALA A 358 -24.88 -1.26 10.07
CA ALA A 358 -25.18 -2.69 9.97
C ALA A 358 -25.74 -3.27 11.28
N CYS A 359 -25.38 -2.70 12.44
CA CYS A 359 -25.92 -3.10 13.75
C CYS A 359 -27.41 -2.76 13.94
N GLU A 360 -28.01 -1.92 13.10
CA GLU A 360 -29.44 -1.57 13.18
C GLU A 360 -30.37 -2.68 12.67
N TYR A 361 -29.82 -3.70 12.02
CA TYR A 361 -30.55 -4.80 11.39
C TYR A 361 -30.43 -6.10 12.19
N ASP A 362 -31.34 -7.05 11.96
CA ASP A 362 -31.21 -8.41 12.49
C ASP A 362 -30.02 -9.13 11.86
N ILE A 363 -29.84 -8.91 10.56
CA ILE A 363 -28.65 -9.29 9.82
C ILE A 363 -28.19 -8.09 9.01
N GLY A 364 -27.00 -7.58 9.31
CA GLY A 364 -26.37 -6.48 8.58
C GLY A 364 -25.17 -6.97 7.79
N ILE A 365 -25.19 -6.83 6.46
CA ILE A 365 -24.05 -7.17 5.59
C ILE A 365 -23.42 -5.88 5.10
N TYR A 366 -22.13 -5.71 5.31
CA TYR A 366 -21.43 -4.52 4.84
C TYR A 366 -20.08 -4.86 4.24
N PHE A 367 -19.76 -4.22 3.11
CA PHE A 367 -18.46 -4.29 2.45
C PHE A 367 -18.16 -2.95 1.77
N GLU A 368 -16.89 -2.58 1.77
CA GLU A 368 -16.34 -1.61 0.85
C GLU A 368 -15.83 -2.33 -0.42
N ALA A 369 -15.85 -1.65 -1.57
CA ALA A 369 -15.34 -2.20 -2.84
C ALA A 369 -13.86 -2.64 -2.78
N ASN A 370 -13.11 -2.19 -1.79
CA ASN A 370 -11.72 -2.62 -1.55
C ASN A 370 -11.59 -4.02 -0.92
N GLY A 371 -12.71 -4.68 -0.59
CA GLY A 371 -12.73 -6.02 0.00
C GLY A 371 -12.82 -6.06 1.54
N HIS A 372 -12.89 -4.92 2.22
CA HIS A 372 -13.09 -4.87 3.67
C HIS A 372 -14.58 -4.98 4.01
N GLY A 373 -14.98 -6.02 4.74
CA GLY A 373 -16.37 -6.17 5.16
C GLY A 373 -16.65 -7.45 5.93
N THR A 374 -17.85 -7.54 6.50
CA THR A 374 -18.31 -8.72 7.25
C THR A 374 -19.85 -8.77 7.31
N ILE A 375 -20.38 -9.76 8.03
CA ILE A 375 -21.80 -9.92 8.33
C ILE A 375 -21.98 -9.85 9.86
N LEU A 376 -22.97 -9.08 10.31
CA LEU A 376 -23.35 -8.95 11.71
C LEU A 376 -24.71 -9.62 11.94
N PHE A 377 -24.85 -10.29 13.07
CA PHE A 377 -26.12 -10.87 13.51
C PHE A 377 -26.52 -10.26 14.85
N SER A 378 -27.77 -9.81 14.97
CA SER A 378 -28.29 -9.28 16.23
C SER A 378 -28.41 -10.41 17.26
N ALA A 379 -28.19 -10.08 18.54
CA ALA A 379 -28.32 -11.07 19.62
C ALA A 379 -29.74 -11.65 19.72
N SER A 380 -30.76 -10.83 19.44
CA SER A 380 -32.16 -11.26 19.36
C SER A 380 -32.37 -12.27 18.25
N PHE A 381 -31.81 -12.03 17.06
CA PHE A 381 -31.95 -12.93 15.93
C PHE A 381 -31.21 -14.26 16.14
N LEU A 382 -30.00 -14.23 16.71
CA LEU A 382 -29.28 -15.47 17.09
C LEU A 382 -30.07 -16.29 18.11
N SER A 383 -30.63 -15.66 19.14
CA SER A 383 -31.47 -16.34 20.11
C SER A 383 -32.73 -16.94 19.47
N TRP A 384 -33.33 -16.23 18.51
CA TRP A 384 -34.45 -16.74 17.74
C TRP A 384 -34.06 -17.97 16.90
N LEU A 385 -32.93 -17.93 16.19
CA LEU A 385 -32.42 -19.08 15.42
C LEU A 385 -32.15 -20.30 16.31
N GLU A 386 -31.54 -20.11 17.49
CA GLU A 386 -31.28 -21.20 18.44
C GLU A 386 -32.57 -21.86 18.94
N ASN A 387 -33.60 -21.06 19.24
CA ASN A 387 -34.90 -21.57 19.64
C ASN A 387 -35.59 -22.31 18.50
N ARG A 388 -35.56 -21.75 17.29
CA ARG A 388 -36.11 -22.39 16.09
C ARG A 388 -35.43 -23.73 15.78
N ASN A 389 -34.11 -23.81 15.97
CA ASN A 389 -33.37 -25.06 15.80
C ASN A 389 -33.85 -26.16 16.77
N LYS A 390 -34.18 -25.80 18.03
CA LYS A 390 -34.70 -26.74 19.03
C LYS A 390 -36.12 -27.19 18.70
N GLU A 391 -36.97 -26.27 18.26
CA GLU A 391 -38.34 -26.57 17.82
C GLU A 391 -38.34 -27.54 16.64
N LEU A 392 -37.60 -27.22 15.58
CA LEU A 392 -37.51 -28.04 14.36
C LEU A 392 -36.77 -29.36 14.57
N ALA A 393 -35.95 -29.49 15.62
CA ALA A 393 -35.36 -30.78 15.99
C ALA A 393 -36.39 -31.77 16.59
N SER A 394 -37.54 -31.27 17.04
CA SER A 394 -38.60 -32.08 17.64
C SER A 394 -39.72 -32.47 16.65
N SER A 395 -39.78 -31.86 15.47
CA SER A 395 -40.73 -32.16 14.40
C SER A 395 -40.11 -33.04 13.30
N SER A 396 -40.87 -34.01 12.77
CA SER A 396 -40.45 -34.81 11.61
C SER A 396 -40.68 -34.10 10.26
N GLU A 397 -41.43 -33.00 10.28
CA GLU A 397 -41.65 -32.10 9.14
C GLU A 397 -40.70 -30.90 9.27
N GLY A 398 -39.97 -30.56 8.21
CA GLY A 398 -39.11 -29.35 8.17
C GLY A 398 -37.59 -29.56 8.10
N LEU A 399 -37.08 -30.70 7.59
CA LEU A 399 -35.62 -30.94 7.50
C LEU A 399 -34.84 -29.81 6.82
N GLU A 400 -35.37 -29.25 5.73
CA GLU A 400 -34.71 -28.15 5.01
C GLU A 400 -34.74 -26.83 5.79
N GLN A 401 -35.82 -26.56 6.53
CA GLN A 401 -35.87 -25.40 7.45
C GLN A 401 -34.82 -25.57 8.55
N GLN A 402 -34.70 -26.77 9.12
CA GLN A 402 -33.69 -27.07 10.15
C GLN A 402 -32.27 -26.89 9.60
N LEU A 403 -32.00 -27.35 8.37
CA LEU A 403 -30.72 -27.15 7.70
C LEU A 403 -30.45 -25.67 7.42
N SER A 404 -31.45 -24.89 6.99
CA SER A 404 -31.33 -23.44 6.82
C SER A 404 -30.94 -22.73 8.13
N VAL A 405 -31.60 -23.06 9.24
CA VAL A 405 -31.24 -22.54 10.57
C VAL A 405 -29.80 -22.90 10.93
N LYS A 406 -29.41 -24.17 10.75
CA LYS A 406 -28.05 -24.64 11.04
C LYS A 406 -27.00 -23.96 10.17
N ARG A 407 -27.30 -23.71 8.88
CA ARG A 407 -26.42 -22.94 7.99
C ARG A 407 -26.27 -21.50 8.47
N LEU A 408 -27.35 -20.80 8.82
CA LEU A 408 -27.26 -19.42 9.32
C LEU A 408 -26.48 -19.32 10.64
N LEU A 409 -26.70 -20.25 11.58
CA LEU A 409 -25.92 -20.33 12.82
C LEU A 409 -24.43 -20.59 12.51
N ALA A 410 -24.13 -21.52 11.61
CA ALA A 410 -22.74 -21.80 11.23
C ALA A 410 -22.09 -20.63 10.47
N VAL A 411 -22.84 -19.87 9.65
CA VAL A 411 -22.35 -18.61 9.07
C VAL A 411 -22.02 -17.61 10.18
N SER A 412 -22.86 -17.46 11.20
CA SER A 412 -22.62 -16.53 12.30
C SER A 412 -21.38 -16.86 13.13
N GLU A 413 -20.96 -18.13 13.15
CA GLU A 413 -19.75 -18.63 13.79
C GLU A 413 -18.53 -18.58 12.88
N LEU A 414 -18.70 -18.78 11.56
CA LEU A 414 -17.61 -18.69 10.59
C LEU A 414 -17.20 -17.24 10.36
N ILE A 415 -18.18 -16.34 10.20
CA ILE A 415 -17.94 -14.94 9.86
C ILE A 415 -17.48 -14.14 11.09
N ASN A 416 -16.38 -13.41 10.97
CA ASN A 416 -15.88 -12.61 12.08
C ASN A 416 -16.74 -11.35 12.29
N GLN A 417 -17.60 -11.37 13.31
CA GLN A 417 -18.50 -10.27 13.61
C GLN A 417 -17.82 -9.08 14.35
N ALA A 418 -16.50 -9.12 14.57
CA ALA A 418 -15.76 -8.03 15.21
C ALA A 418 -15.30 -6.97 14.19
N VAL A 419 -14.74 -7.43 13.07
CA VAL A 419 -14.14 -6.62 12.00
C VAL A 419 -14.10 -7.46 10.72
N GLY A 420 -13.90 -6.82 9.56
CA GLY A 420 -13.69 -7.56 8.31
C GLY A 420 -12.50 -8.51 8.41
N ASP A 421 -12.70 -9.74 7.96
CA ASP A 421 -11.75 -10.85 8.15
C ASP A 421 -11.59 -11.62 6.85
N ALA A 422 -10.40 -11.49 6.25
CA ALA A 422 -10.13 -12.05 4.94
C ALA A 422 -10.10 -13.59 4.95
N LEU A 423 -9.61 -14.22 6.03
CA LEU A 423 -9.56 -15.69 6.12
C LEU A 423 -10.96 -16.26 6.26
N SER A 424 -11.74 -15.68 7.17
CA SER A 424 -13.14 -16.03 7.39
C SER A 424 -14.00 -15.82 6.14
N GLY A 425 -13.83 -14.67 5.48
CA GLY A 425 -14.57 -14.31 4.28
C GLY A 425 -14.28 -15.22 3.08
N VAL A 426 -13.00 -15.55 2.83
CA VAL A 426 -12.62 -16.53 1.78
C VAL A 426 -13.28 -17.88 2.02
N LEU A 427 -13.25 -18.39 3.25
CA LEU A 427 -13.90 -19.66 3.59
C LEU A 427 -15.41 -19.62 3.35
N LEU A 428 -16.08 -18.51 3.69
CA LEU A 428 -17.52 -18.36 3.46
C LEU A 428 -17.84 -18.26 1.96
N VAL A 429 -17.04 -17.57 1.16
CA VAL A 429 -17.20 -17.54 -0.30
C VAL A 429 -17.11 -18.95 -0.88
N GLU A 430 -16.08 -19.72 -0.54
CA GLU A 430 -15.91 -21.07 -1.10
C GLU A 430 -17.06 -22.01 -0.69
N VAL A 431 -17.55 -21.91 0.54
CA VAL A 431 -18.76 -22.64 0.99
C VAL A 431 -19.96 -22.26 0.14
N ILE A 432 -20.22 -20.97 -0.06
CA ILE A 432 -21.42 -20.51 -0.77
C ILE A 432 -21.36 -20.88 -2.25
N LEU A 433 -20.20 -20.71 -2.90
CA LEU A 433 -20.02 -21.14 -4.29
C LEU A 433 -20.29 -22.63 -4.44
N ARG A 434 -19.81 -23.46 -3.51
CA ARG A 434 -20.08 -24.90 -3.53
C ARG A 434 -21.54 -25.23 -3.21
N HIS A 435 -22.16 -24.54 -2.26
CA HIS A 435 -23.58 -24.68 -1.96
C HIS A 435 -24.47 -24.36 -3.16
N MET A 436 -24.11 -23.33 -3.92
CA MET A 436 -24.84 -22.90 -5.11
C MET A 436 -24.48 -23.70 -6.37
N GLY A 437 -23.40 -24.50 -6.34
CA GLY A 437 -22.85 -25.15 -7.52
C GLY A 437 -22.34 -24.15 -8.56
N TRP A 438 -21.81 -23.00 -8.11
CA TRP A 438 -21.43 -21.89 -8.98
C TRP A 438 -19.93 -21.86 -9.22
N SER A 439 -19.58 -21.65 -10.49
CA SER A 439 -18.26 -21.13 -10.82
C SER A 439 -18.16 -19.65 -10.44
N ILE A 440 -16.94 -19.19 -10.30
CA ILE A 440 -16.64 -17.77 -10.11
C ILE A 440 -17.07 -16.91 -11.31
N GLN A 441 -17.08 -17.44 -12.55
CA GLN A 441 -17.65 -16.72 -13.70
C GLN A 441 -19.15 -16.53 -13.51
N ARG A 442 -19.87 -17.59 -13.08
CA ARG A 442 -21.30 -17.50 -12.80
C ARG A 442 -21.60 -16.52 -11.66
N TRP A 443 -20.75 -16.48 -10.65
CA TRP A 443 -20.82 -15.48 -9.59
C TRP A 443 -20.57 -14.06 -10.13
N ASN A 444 -19.57 -13.89 -11.01
CA ASN A 444 -19.30 -12.57 -11.57
C ASN A 444 -20.46 -12.05 -12.45
N GLU A 445 -21.18 -12.95 -13.13
CA GLU A 445 -22.37 -12.66 -13.94
C GLU A 445 -23.60 -12.19 -13.14
N LEU A 446 -23.57 -12.15 -11.80
CA LEU A 446 -24.69 -11.64 -11.00
C LEU A 446 -25.18 -10.27 -11.50
N TYR A 447 -24.24 -9.42 -11.91
CA TYR A 447 -24.48 -8.14 -12.58
C TYR A 447 -23.21 -7.74 -13.35
N GLN A 448 -23.29 -6.82 -14.29
CA GLN A 448 -22.09 -6.26 -14.92
C GLN A 448 -21.81 -4.89 -14.31
N ASP A 449 -20.59 -4.67 -13.83
CA ASP A 449 -20.18 -3.35 -13.34
C ASP A 449 -20.32 -2.30 -14.43
N LEU A 450 -20.82 -1.11 -14.04
CA LEU A 450 -20.68 0.07 -14.88
C LEU A 450 -19.20 0.43 -15.02
N PRO A 451 -18.72 0.75 -16.23
CA PRO A 451 -17.42 1.36 -16.40
C PRO A 451 -17.24 2.56 -15.46
N SER A 452 -16.13 2.58 -14.74
CA SER A 452 -15.86 3.57 -13.70
C SER A 452 -14.41 4.06 -13.71
N ARG A 453 -14.19 5.23 -13.13
CA ARG A 453 -12.88 5.87 -12.98
C ARG A 453 -12.79 6.60 -11.64
N GLN A 454 -11.68 6.37 -10.95
CA GLN A 454 -11.32 7.14 -9.76
C GLN A 454 -10.06 7.97 -10.04
N LEU A 455 -10.11 9.27 -9.72
CA LEU A 455 -8.98 10.19 -9.84
C LEU A 455 -8.61 10.77 -8.47
N LYS A 456 -7.32 11.08 -8.30
CA LYS A 456 -6.79 11.83 -7.16
C LYS A 456 -6.43 13.25 -7.63
N VAL A 457 -7.01 14.26 -6.99
CA VAL A 457 -6.71 15.68 -7.22
C VAL A 457 -5.91 16.19 -6.02
N LYS A 458 -4.65 16.58 -6.23
CA LYS A 458 -3.84 17.18 -5.16
C LYS A 458 -4.35 18.58 -4.84
N VAL A 459 -4.49 18.88 -3.55
CA VAL A 459 -4.95 20.17 -3.06
C VAL A 459 -4.05 20.65 -1.92
N MET A 460 -3.96 21.96 -1.73
CA MET A 460 -3.19 22.54 -0.63
C MET A 460 -3.89 22.39 0.73
N ASP A 461 -5.23 22.44 0.73
CA ASP A 461 -6.06 22.23 1.92
C ASP A 461 -7.28 21.40 1.54
N ARG A 462 -7.30 20.14 1.98
CA ARG A 462 -8.43 19.23 1.75
C ARG A 462 -9.68 19.61 2.55
N THR A 463 -9.53 20.37 3.64
CA THR A 463 -10.65 20.75 4.53
C THR A 463 -11.55 21.83 3.92
N ALA A 464 -11.11 22.45 2.82
CA ALA A 464 -11.92 23.36 2.02
C ALA A 464 -13.14 22.67 1.38
N VAL A 465 -13.08 21.35 1.17
CA VAL A 465 -14.19 20.55 0.67
C VAL A 465 -14.88 19.84 1.83
N THR A 466 -16.17 20.12 2.02
CA THR A 466 -17.00 19.43 3.03
C THR A 466 -18.20 18.80 2.34
N THR A 467 -18.54 17.58 2.72
CA THR A 467 -19.61 16.80 2.09
C THR A 467 -20.75 16.46 3.06
N ALA A 468 -21.89 16.06 2.51
CA ALA A 468 -23.07 15.55 3.20
C ALA A 468 -23.62 14.32 2.46
N ASN A 469 -24.74 13.78 2.95
CA ASN A 469 -25.45 12.65 2.35
C ASN A 469 -24.52 11.45 2.05
N ALA A 470 -23.93 10.86 3.09
CA ALA A 470 -22.96 9.77 2.95
C ALA A 470 -21.75 10.11 2.05
N GLU A 471 -21.28 11.36 2.11
CA GLU A 471 -20.18 11.90 1.29
C GLU A 471 -20.46 11.97 -0.22
N THR A 472 -21.73 11.87 -0.66
CA THR A 472 -22.11 11.94 -2.08
C THR A 472 -22.38 13.36 -2.58
N GLU A 473 -22.61 14.30 -1.66
CA GLU A 473 -22.95 15.68 -1.99
C GLU A 473 -21.96 16.67 -1.38
N VAL A 474 -21.41 17.57 -2.19
CA VAL A 474 -20.54 18.65 -1.74
C VAL A 474 -21.39 19.80 -1.17
N VAL A 475 -21.16 20.14 0.09
CA VAL A 475 -21.79 21.29 0.77
C VAL A 475 -20.96 22.54 0.60
N LYS A 476 -19.63 22.40 0.67
CA LYS A 476 -18.67 23.48 0.43
C LYS A 476 -17.55 22.95 -0.43
N PRO A 477 -17.03 23.76 -1.37
CA PRO A 477 -17.54 25.08 -1.77
C PRO A 477 -18.90 25.08 -2.48
N THR A 478 -19.66 26.17 -2.30
CA THR A 478 -20.96 26.39 -2.96
C THR A 478 -20.79 26.49 -4.48
N GLY A 479 -21.72 25.91 -5.24
CA GLY A 479 -21.68 25.89 -6.72
C GLY A 479 -21.01 24.66 -7.30
N LEU A 480 -20.22 23.93 -6.51
CA LEU A 480 -19.48 22.76 -6.98
C LEU A 480 -20.38 21.55 -7.18
N GLN A 481 -21.31 21.29 -6.25
CA GLN A 481 -22.27 20.20 -6.42
C GLN A 481 -23.19 20.43 -7.61
N GLU A 482 -23.61 21.67 -7.86
CA GLU A 482 -24.40 22.02 -9.04
C GLU A 482 -23.62 21.77 -10.33
N ALA A 483 -22.32 22.10 -10.35
CA ALA A 483 -21.45 21.80 -11.49
C ALA A 483 -21.32 20.28 -11.72
N ILE A 484 -21.13 19.50 -10.65
CA ILE A 484 -21.09 18.02 -10.71
C ILE A 484 -22.40 17.49 -11.30
N ASN A 485 -23.55 17.94 -10.78
CA ASN A 485 -24.87 17.53 -11.25
C ASN A 485 -25.06 17.84 -12.76
N CYS A 486 -24.62 19.01 -13.21
CA CYS A 486 -24.65 19.39 -14.62
C CYS A 486 -23.76 18.50 -15.50
N GLU A 487 -22.58 18.10 -15.04
CA GLU A 487 -21.72 17.16 -15.76
C GLU A 487 -22.34 15.76 -15.83
N VAL A 488 -22.84 15.26 -14.69
CA VAL A 488 -23.46 13.93 -14.58
C VAL A 488 -24.65 13.78 -15.54
N ALA A 489 -25.50 14.80 -15.65
CA ALA A 489 -26.69 14.78 -16.50
C ALA A 489 -26.39 14.62 -18.01
N LYS A 490 -25.13 14.79 -18.44
CA LYS A 490 -24.71 14.62 -19.84
C LYS A 490 -24.52 13.15 -20.24
N TYR A 491 -24.44 12.24 -19.27
CA TYR A 491 -24.06 10.85 -19.49
C TYR A 491 -25.15 9.88 -19.05
N THR A 492 -25.36 8.81 -19.82
CA THR A 492 -26.32 7.75 -19.48
C THR A 492 -25.80 6.93 -18.32
N MET A 493 -26.66 6.69 -17.32
CA MET A 493 -26.27 6.04 -16.05
C MET A 493 -25.08 6.75 -15.37
N GLY A 494 -24.91 8.06 -15.65
CA GLY A 494 -23.85 8.86 -15.06
C GLY A 494 -24.05 8.99 -13.57
N ARG A 495 -22.99 8.74 -12.79
CA ARG A 495 -22.91 9.13 -11.37
C ARG A 495 -21.49 9.58 -11.07
N SER A 496 -21.36 10.68 -10.35
CA SER A 496 -20.06 11.17 -9.90
C SER A 496 -20.19 11.90 -8.57
N PHE A 497 -19.16 11.81 -7.74
CA PHE A 497 -19.06 12.53 -6.49
C PHE A 497 -17.61 12.86 -6.17
N VAL A 498 -17.44 13.80 -5.25
CA VAL A 498 -16.14 14.28 -4.80
C VAL A 498 -16.08 14.30 -3.28
N ARG A 499 -14.95 13.85 -2.71
CA ARG A 499 -14.73 13.90 -1.26
C ARG A 499 -13.26 14.11 -0.89
N PRO A 500 -12.97 14.71 0.28
CA PRO A 500 -11.61 14.75 0.81
C PRO A 500 -11.14 13.35 1.24
N SER A 501 -9.87 13.04 0.96
CA SER A 501 -9.24 11.83 1.49
C SER A 501 -8.98 11.97 2.98
N GLY A 502 -9.25 10.93 3.79
CA GLY A 502 -8.96 10.93 5.22
C GLY A 502 -7.47 10.75 5.54
N THR A 503 -6.70 10.16 4.63
CA THR A 503 -5.31 9.73 4.85
C THR A 503 -4.26 10.53 4.08
N GLU A 504 -4.68 11.32 3.10
CA GLU A 504 -3.79 12.05 2.17
C GLU A 504 -4.34 13.47 1.95
N ASP A 505 -3.49 14.44 1.61
CA ASP A 505 -3.89 15.81 1.21
C ASP A 505 -4.33 15.85 -0.27
N VAL A 506 -5.37 15.08 -0.55
CA VAL A 506 -5.97 14.96 -1.88
C VAL A 506 -7.48 14.92 -1.78
N ILE A 507 -8.13 15.37 -2.84
CA ILE A 507 -9.56 15.18 -3.09
C ILE A 507 -9.71 13.98 -4.03
N ARG A 508 -10.64 13.08 -3.73
CA ARG A 508 -10.96 11.91 -4.55
C ARG A 508 -12.19 12.23 -5.40
N VAL A 509 -12.05 12.01 -6.70
CA VAL A 509 -13.14 12.11 -7.67
C VAL A 509 -13.48 10.71 -8.14
N TYR A 510 -14.75 10.34 -8.05
CA TYR A 510 -15.26 9.09 -8.59
C TYR A 510 -16.27 9.38 -9.69
N ALA A 511 -16.24 8.63 -10.79
CA ALA A 511 -17.28 8.67 -11.81
C ALA A 511 -17.55 7.27 -12.37
N GLU A 512 -18.80 7.01 -12.72
CA GLU A 512 -19.25 5.84 -13.48
C GLU A 512 -20.25 6.29 -14.55
N ALA A 513 -20.32 5.54 -15.65
CA ALA A 513 -21.23 5.79 -16.77
C ALA A 513 -21.46 4.50 -17.58
N SER A 514 -22.24 4.59 -18.66
CA SER A 514 -22.55 3.42 -19.50
C SER A 514 -21.35 2.87 -20.28
N THR A 515 -20.36 3.70 -20.60
CA THR A 515 -19.13 3.29 -21.29
C THR A 515 -17.87 3.81 -20.59
N GLN A 516 -16.71 3.16 -20.82
CA GLN A 516 -15.44 3.59 -20.20
C GLN A 516 -15.03 5.00 -20.66
N GLU A 517 -15.28 5.34 -21.92
CA GLU A 517 -14.97 6.68 -22.46
C GLU A 517 -15.79 7.76 -21.76
N GLU A 518 -17.09 7.52 -21.56
CA GLU A 518 -17.96 8.44 -20.82
C GLU A 518 -17.54 8.58 -19.35
N ALA A 519 -17.23 7.48 -18.67
CA ALA A 519 -16.77 7.51 -17.28
C ALA A 519 -15.45 8.28 -17.13
N ASP A 520 -14.51 8.08 -18.07
CA ASP A 520 -13.23 8.79 -18.10
C ASP A 520 -13.43 10.30 -18.36
N ASN A 521 -14.34 10.67 -19.26
CA ASN A 521 -14.65 12.05 -19.57
C ASN A 521 -15.38 12.76 -18.42
N LEU A 522 -16.33 12.07 -17.77
CA LEU A 522 -17.03 12.57 -16.60
C LEU A 522 -16.05 12.81 -15.43
N ALA A 523 -15.19 11.83 -15.13
CA ALA A 523 -14.18 11.98 -14.08
C ALA A 523 -13.24 13.16 -14.33
N LYS A 524 -12.77 13.34 -15.58
CA LYS A 524 -11.90 14.45 -15.96
C LYS A 524 -12.62 15.80 -15.83
N SER A 525 -13.86 15.90 -16.27
CA SER A 525 -14.64 17.14 -16.23
C SER A 525 -14.92 17.57 -14.79
N VAL A 526 -15.29 16.63 -13.92
CA VAL A 526 -15.48 16.90 -12.48
C VAL A 526 -14.16 17.29 -11.81
N ALA A 527 -13.05 16.61 -12.12
CA ALA A 527 -11.74 16.96 -11.58
C ALA A 527 -11.27 18.37 -12.00
N GLN A 528 -11.65 18.85 -13.19
CA GLN A 528 -11.37 20.21 -13.63
C GLN A 528 -12.16 21.25 -12.83
N HIS A 529 -13.45 21.01 -12.55
CA HIS A 529 -14.26 21.90 -11.72
C HIS A 529 -13.68 22.06 -10.31
N GLU A 530 -13.16 20.98 -9.71
CA GLU A 530 -12.44 21.03 -8.44
C GLU A 530 -11.17 21.88 -8.48
N GLN A 531 -10.34 21.70 -9.52
CA GLN A 531 -9.11 22.47 -9.69
C GLN A 531 -9.40 23.97 -9.83
N VAL A 532 -10.38 24.34 -10.65
CA VAL A 532 -10.80 25.73 -10.82
C VAL A 532 -11.33 26.32 -9.51
N ASN A 533 -12.01 25.52 -8.69
CA ASN A 533 -12.50 25.97 -7.40
C ASN A 533 -11.36 26.22 -6.40
N SER A 534 -10.40 25.30 -6.34
CA SER A 534 -9.18 25.43 -5.53
C SER A 534 -8.38 26.68 -5.91
N GLU A 535 -8.28 27.01 -7.20
CA GLU A 535 -7.61 28.23 -7.68
C GLU A 535 -8.37 29.52 -7.31
N ARG A 536 -9.71 29.53 -7.42
CA ARG A 536 -10.57 30.70 -7.12
C ARG A 536 -10.58 31.10 -5.65
N GLN A 537 -10.31 30.16 -4.73
CA GLN A 537 -10.24 30.43 -3.29
C GLN A 537 -8.92 31.08 -2.84
N GLY A 538 -8.02 31.43 -3.77
CA GLY A 538 -6.83 32.23 -3.45
C GLY A 538 -5.67 31.46 -2.84
N VAL A 539 -5.41 30.24 -3.34
CA VAL A 539 -4.21 29.46 -2.98
C VAL A 539 -3.51 28.98 -4.24
N ALA A 540 -2.71 29.87 -4.86
CA ALA A 540 -1.86 29.52 -5.99
C ALA A 540 -0.37 29.50 -5.60
N GLY A 541 0.23 28.31 -5.64
CA GLY A 541 1.60 28.15 -6.13
C GLY A 541 1.49 27.84 -7.63
N GLY A 542 1.55 28.88 -8.47
CA GLY A 542 1.17 28.77 -9.88
C GLY A 542 2.15 28.01 -10.77
N ILE A 543 1.60 27.37 -11.81
CA ILE A 543 2.26 27.16 -13.10
C ILE A 543 1.23 27.47 -14.20
N THR A 544 1.60 28.38 -15.09
CA THR A 544 0.86 28.80 -16.30
C THR A 544 0.70 27.65 -17.29
N GLY A 545 -0.42 27.65 -18.01
CA GLY A 545 -0.82 26.62 -18.95
C GLY A 545 0.24 26.23 -19.98
N GLU A 546 0.80 25.04 -19.78
CA GLU A 546 1.30 24.08 -20.77
C GLU A 546 1.82 22.87 -19.98
N GLY A 547 0.98 21.85 -19.77
CA GLY A 547 1.41 20.66 -19.02
C GLY A 547 0.30 19.78 -18.47
N LEU A 548 -0.58 19.23 -19.33
CA LEU A 548 -1.22 17.96 -18.99
C LEU A 548 -0.12 16.89 -18.87
N LYS A 549 0.36 16.59 -17.66
CA LYS A 549 1.03 15.32 -17.35
C LYS A 549 0.17 14.55 -16.36
N MET A 550 -0.77 13.79 -16.91
CA MET A 550 -1.28 12.60 -16.22
C MET A 550 -0.09 11.64 -16.03
N GLN A 551 0.19 11.24 -14.79
CA GLN A 551 1.16 10.18 -14.54
C GLN A 551 0.48 8.84 -14.84
N THR A 552 0.80 8.26 -15.99
CA THR A 552 0.61 6.85 -16.29
C THR A 552 2.00 6.24 -16.38
N GLN A 553 2.32 5.25 -15.53
CA GLN A 553 3.59 4.51 -15.60
C GLN A 553 3.31 3.10 -16.14
N THR A 554 4.06 2.71 -17.18
CA THR A 554 4.14 1.36 -17.74
C THR A 554 5.62 0.99 -17.85
N TYR A 555 5.98 -0.23 -17.47
CA TYR A 555 7.34 -0.78 -17.62
C TYR A 555 7.31 -2.00 -18.56
N GLU A 556 8.28 -2.10 -19.47
CA GLU A 556 8.48 -3.26 -20.37
C GLU A 556 9.37 -4.33 -19.72
N ILE A 557 9.01 -5.59 -19.92
CA ILE A 557 9.67 -6.80 -19.38
C ILE A 557 10.70 -7.32 -20.40
N VAL A 558 11.94 -7.57 -19.96
CA VAL A 558 12.97 -8.25 -20.77
C VAL A 558 13.27 -9.62 -20.15
N ASN A 559 13.11 -10.69 -20.95
CA ASN A 559 13.37 -12.08 -20.57
C ASN A 559 14.88 -12.41 -20.69
N GLY A 560 15.47 -13.03 -19.67
CA GLY A 560 16.83 -13.58 -19.71
C GLY A 560 16.91 -14.91 -18.96
N SER A 561 17.22 -15.98 -19.68
CA SER A 561 17.33 -17.37 -19.20
C SER A 561 18.75 -17.73 -18.78
N TYR A 562 18.90 -18.36 -17.62
CA TYR A 562 20.17 -18.87 -17.09
C TYR A 562 20.64 -20.14 -17.82
N VAL A 563 21.93 -20.19 -18.18
CA VAL A 563 22.65 -21.41 -18.59
C VAL A 563 23.85 -21.58 -17.64
N PRO A 564 24.03 -22.72 -16.96
CA PRO A 564 25.17 -22.94 -16.09
C PRO A 564 26.40 -23.35 -16.92
N VAL A 565 27.54 -22.71 -16.69
CA VAL A 565 28.83 -23.16 -17.23
C VAL A 565 29.68 -23.75 -16.12
N ALA A 566 30.16 -24.96 -16.41
CA ALA A 566 30.92 -25.85 -15.56
C ALA A 566 32.38 -25.41 -15.30
N GLU A 567 32.96 -26.09 -14.31
CA GLU A 567 34.35 -26.03 -13.86
C GLU A 567 35.41 -26.21 -14.97
N ASN A 568 36.54 -25.50 -14.77
CA ASN A 568 37.95 -25.88 -15.00
C ASN A 568 38.74 -25.01 -15.99
N LYS A 569 39.82 -24.33 -15.51
CA LYS A 569 41.23 -24.77 -15.65
C LYS A 569 42.23 -23.69 -15.19
N GLN A 570 43.33 -24.18 -14.61
CA GLN A 570 44.56 -23.46 -14.28
C GLN A 570 45.21 -22.85 -15.53
N GLU A 571 45.67 -21.59 -15.43
CA GLU A 571 46.76 -21.05 -16.25
C GLU A 571 47.75 -20.27 -15.35
N SER A 572 49.03 -20.41 -15.69
CA SER A 572 50.24 -19.98 -14.99
C SER A 572 50.55 -18.47 -15.14
N PRO A 573 51.45 -17.90 -14.31
CA PRO A 573 51.64 -16.45 -14.24
C PRO A 573 52.64 -15.96 -15.30
N SER A 574 52.21 -15.04 -16.17
CA SER A 574 53.11 -14.19 -16.95
C SER A 574 53.25 -12.83 -16.25
N GLU A 575 54.51 -12.46 -16.00
CA GLU A 575 54.92 -11.18 -15.45
C GLU A 575 54.52 -10.04 -16.39
N ASP A 576 53.64 -9.16 -15.94
CA ASP A 576 53.53 -7.81 -16.51
C ASP A 576 53.70 -6.76 -15.41
N LYS A 577 54.80 -6.03 -15.53
CA LYS A 577 55.21 -4.94 -14.66
C LYS A 577 54.30 -3.73 -14.90
N ASN A 578 53.22 -3.65 -14.13
CA ASN A 578 52.72 -2.39 -13.60
C ASN A 578 52.26 -2.70 -12.18
N ASN A 579 52.95 -2.15 -11.17
CA ASN A 579 52.55 -2.25 -9.78
C ASN A 579 51.21 -1.51 -9.62
N VAL A 580 50.10 -2.20 -9.91
CA VAL A 580 48.75 -1.70 -9.67
C VAL A 580 48.58 -1.72 -8.16
N LYS A 581 48.76 -0.56 -7.52
CA LYS A 581 48.30 -0.38 -6.15
C LYS A 581 46.79 -0.60 -6.17
N LEU A 582 46.34 -1.77 -5.68
CA LEU A 582 44.94 -1.93 -5.31
C LEU A 582 44.62 -0.82 -4.29
N GLU A 583 43.55 -0.09 -4.56
CA GLU A 583 43.10 0.93 -3.62
C GLU A 583 42.69 0.29 -2.29
N THR A 584 43.01 0.96 -1.19
CA THR A 584 42.44 0.67 0.12
C THR A 584 40.93 0.90 0.07
N VAL A 585 40.15 0.13 0.83
CA VAL A 585 38.68 0.27 0.93
C VAL A 585 38.28 1.73 1.24
N GLY A 586 37.15 2.19 0.70
CA GLY A 586 36.62 3.54 0.87
C GLY A 586 36.61 4.37 -0.41
N ALA A 587 36.64 3.75 -1.58
CA ALA A 587 36.61 4.43 -2.87
C ALA A 587 35.24 5.08 -3.13
N PHE A 588 34.15 4.45 -2.68
CA PHE A 588 32.79 4.93 -2.95
C PHE A 588 32.44 6.24 -2.23
N GLN A 589 33.00 6.48 -1.04
CA GLN A 589 32.74 7.69 -0.24
C GLN A 589 33.40 8.92 -0.88
N LYS A 590 34.33 8.72 -1.82
CA LYS A 590 35.01 9.77 -2.58
C LYS A 590 34.33 10.09 -3.90
N LEU A 591 33.23 9.40 -4.25
CA LEU A 591 32.49 9.66 -5.49
C LEU A 591 31.97 11.10 -5.55
N PRO A 592 31.98 11.74 -6.73
CA PRO A 592 31.51 13.12 -6.88
C PRO A 592 29.99 13.20 -6.73
N MET A 593 29.50 14.37 -6.30
CA MET A 593 28.08 14.71 -6.45
C MET A 593 27.76 14.85 -7.95
N VAL A 594 26.90 13.97 -8.45
CA VAL A 594 26.35 14.07 -9.80
C VAL A 594 25.16 15.03 -9.75
N MET A 595 25.04 15.90 -10.75
CA MET A 595 23.93 16.84 -10.89
C MET A 595 22.86 16.23 -11.82
N PRO A 596 21.55 16.47 -11.59
CA PRO A 596 20.51 16.03 -12.52
C PRO A 596 20.79 16.51 -13.94
N SER A 597 20.46 15.68 -14.93
CA SER A 597 20.71 15.97 -16.36
C SER A 597 20.10 17.31 -16.79
N VAL A 598 18.87 17.57 -16.34
CA VAL A 598 18.10 18.78 -16.68
C VAL A 598 18.80 20.06 -16.19
N ASP A 599 19.40 20.02 -14.99
CA ASP A 599 20.10 21.15 -14.39
C ASP A 599 21.41 21.45 -15.10
N ILE A 600 22.15 20.41 -15.51
CA ILE A 600 23.38 20.55 -16.32
C ILE A 600 23.04 21.24 -17.64
N LEU A 601 21.99 20.78 -18.32
CA LEU A 601 21.57 21.33 -19.61
C LEU A 601 21.13 22.80 -19.49
N TYR A 602 20.26 23.11 -18.51
CA TYR A 602 19.78 24.47 -18.30
C TYR A 602 20.93 25.43 -17.94
N SER A 603 21.82 25.00 -17.05
CA SER A 603 23.00 25.77 -16.65
C SER A 603 23.95 26.03 -17.83
N ALA A 604 24.21 25.02 -18.65
CA ALA A 604 25.08 25.11 -19.82
C ALA A 604 24.52 26.07 -20.89
N ILE A 605 23.21 25.99 -21.20
CA ILE A 605 22.54 26.91 -22.14
C ILE A 605 22.58 28.35 -21.62
N LYS A 606 22.34 28.55 -20.32
CA LYS A 606 22.37 29.88 -19.70
C LYS A 606 23.76 30.51 -19.76
N LYS A 607 24.81 29.73 -19.51
CA LYS A 607 26.20 30.20 -19.56
C LYS A 607 26.69 30.46 -20.98
N SER A 608 26.34 29.59 -21.94
CA SER A 608 26.75 29.76 -23.34
C SER A 608 26.16 31.03 -23.95
N LYS A 609 24.89 31.36 -23.67
CA LYS A 609 24.23 32.59 -24.14
C LYS A 609 24.94 33.89 -23.70
N ARG A 610 25.71 33.87 -22.61
CA ARG A 610 26.45 35.02 -22.07
C ARG A 610 27.77 35.29 -22.79
N ILE A 611 28.22 34.41 -23.67
CA ILE A 611 29.48 34.58 -24.39
C ILE A 611 29.34 35.65 -25.46
N SER A 612 30.21 36.66 -25.38
CA SER A 612 30.32 37.74 -26.34
C SER A 612 31.37 37.45 -27.43
N PRO A 613 31.26 38.07 -28.63
CA PRO A 613 32.31 38.00 -29.65
C PRO A 613 33.64 38.58 -29.15
N THR A 614 34.72 38.28 -29.85
CA THR A 614 36.05 38.83 -29.57
C THR A 614 36.07 40.33 -29.85
N LYS A 615 36.66 41.10 -28.93
CA LYS A 615 36.76 42.56 -29.04
C LYS A 615 37.59 42.93 -30.28
N GLY A 616 37.18 43.99 -30.99
CA GLY A 616 37.92 44.53 -32.16
C GLY A 616 37.46 44.03 -33.54
N ILE A 617 36.44 43.17 -33.65
CA ILE A 617 35.93 42.72 -34.97
C ILE A 617 34.96 43.75 -35.54
N VAL A 618 35.38 44.51 -36.57
CA VAL A 618 34.57 45.57 -37.20
C VAL A 618 33.47 45.01 -38.12
N ASN A 619 33.79 44.01 -38.95
CA ASN A 619 32.84 43.43 -39.91
C ASN A 619 31.71 42.63 -39.21
N ALA A 620 30.45 42.97 -39.49
CA ALA A 620 29.28 42.39 -38.84
C ALA A 620 29.13 40.88 -39.06
N ALA A 621 29.38 40.37 -40.26
CA ALA A 621 29.32 38.93 -40.55
C ALA A 621 30.45 38.18 -39.85
N LYS A 622 31.68 38.74 -39.83
CA LYS A 622 32.81 38.17 -39.07
C LYS A 622 32.56 38.18 -37.56
N ARG A 623 31.82 39.15 -37.05
CA ARG A 623 31.47 39.26 -35.63
C ARG A 623 30.45 38.20 -35.21
N GLU A 624 29.41 37.99 -36.01
CA GLU A 624 28.34 37.03 -35.66
C GLU A 624 28.83 35.59 -35.75
N ARG A 625 29.60 35.22 -36.79
CA ARG A 625 30.21 33.88 -36.86
C ARG A 625 31.19 33.59 -35.72
N ASN A 626 31.95 34.61 -35.28
CA ASN A 626 32.84 34.48 -34.12
C ASN A 626 32.03 34.28 -32.83
N LYS A 627 30.94 35.03 -32.65
CA LYS A 627 30.04 34.88 -31.51
C LYS A 627 29.40 33.49 -31.49
N GLY A 628 28.80 33.04 -32.60
CA GLY A 628 28.12 31.76 -32.68
C GLY A 628 29.06 30.57 -32.47
N ALA A 629 30.23 30.57 -33.10
CA ALA A 629 31.24 29.54 -32.87
C ALA A 629 31.71 29.48 -31.40
N ARG A 630 31.90 30.64 -30.76
CA ARG A 630 32.29 30.71 -29.34
C ARG A 630 31.15 30.29 -28.39
N GLN A 631 29.90 30.57 -28.73
CA GLN A 631 28.74 30.13 -27.96
C GLN A 631 28.56 28.60 -28.04
N LEU A 632 28.73 28.00 -29.21
CA LEU A 632 28.68 26.54 -29.39
C LEU A 632 29.85 25.84 -28.69
N ASP A 633 31.07 26.38 -28.78
CA ASP A 633 32.24 25.85 -28.07
C ASP A 633 32.05 25.92 -26.55
N ALA A 634 31.49 27.02 -26.05
CA ALA A 634 31.15 27.15 -24.63
C ALA A 634 30.05 26.17 -24.20
N LEU A 635 28.98 25.99 -24.99
CA LEU A 635 27.92 25.03 -24.70
C LEU A 635 28.46 23.59 -24.66
N MET A 636 29.25 23.21 -25.67
CA MET A 636 29.95 21.93 -25.72
C MET A 636 30.81 21.72 -24.47
N LYS A 637 31.58 22.73 -24.05
CA LYS A 637 32.45 22.64 -22.88
C LYS A 637 31.66 22.53 -21.58
N GLU A 638 30.62 23.33 -21.39
CA GLU A 638 29.79 23.30 -20.16
C GLU A 638 29.00 21.99 -20.03
N LEU A 639 28.62 21.35 -21.14
CA LEU A 639 28.03 20.01 -21.13
C LEU A 639 29.09 18.90 -20.96
N GLY A 640 30.24 19.01 -21.64
CA GLY A 640 31.25 17.96 -21.70
C GLY A 640 32.17 17.86 -20.47
N VAL A 641 32.44 18.97 -19.78
CA VAL A 641 33.31 19.00 -18.60
C VAL A 641 32.72 18.19 -17.44
N PRO A 642 31.45 18.38 -17.02
CA PRO A 642 30.85 17.54 -15.97
C PRO A 642 30.90 16.04 -16.31
N LEU A 643 30.55 15.66 -17.54
CA LEU A 643 30.58 14.26 -17.99
C LEU A 643 31.98 13.66 -17.91
N ARG A 644 33.01 14.42 -18.31
CA ARG A 644 34.40 13.99 -18.17
C ARG A 644 34.79 13.86 -16.70
N ASP A 645 34.48 14.86 -15.88
CA ASP A 645 34.85 14.86 -14.48
C ASP A 645 34.18 13.70 -13.72
N TYR A 646 32.99 13.26 -14.14
CA TYR A 646 32.37 12.03 -13.64
C TYR A 646 33.14 10.78 -14.10
N LEU A 647 33.45 10.64 -15.38
CA LEU A 647 34.23 9.50 -15.89
C LEU A 647 35.60 9.37 -15.21
N ASP A 648 36.25 10.49 -14.89
CA ASP A 648 37.58 10.51 -14.30
C ASP A 648 37.56 10.17 -12.79
N LYS A 649 36.47 10.50 -12.08
CA LYS A 649 36.35 10.33 -10.62
C LYS A 649 35.62 9.06 -10.22
N PHE A 650 34.93 8.39 -11.14
CA PHE A 650 34.36 7.07 -10.90
C PHE A 650 35.46 6.01 -11.06
N PRO A 651 35.72 5.20 -10.03
CA PRO A 651 36.80 4.23 -10.06
C PRO A 651 36.49 3.10 -11.05
N ASN A 652 37.53 2.59 -11.69
CA ASN A 652 37.41 1.43 -12.56
C ASN A 652 37.31 0.16 -11.71
N ARG A 653 36.30 -0.68 -11.98
CA ARG A 653 36.05 -1.95 -11.26
C ARG A 653 37.29 -2.85 -11.17
N LYS A 654 38.19 -2.81 -12.16
CA LYS A 654 39.43 -3.61 -12.16
C LYS A 654 40.45 -3.19 -11.10
N TYR A 655 40.40 -1.94 -10.63
CA TYR A 655 41.38 -1.38 -9.70
C TYR A 655 40.84 -1.24 -8.27
N LEU A 656 39.55 -1.52 -8.08
CA LEU A 656 38.92 -1.55 -6.77
C LEU A 656 39.39 -2.74 -5.94
N HIS A 657 39.34 -2.59 -4.62
CA HIS A 657 39.52 -3.70 -3.70
C HIS A 657 38.50 -4.82 -4.00
N PRO A 658 38.85 -6.12 -3.90
CA PRO A 658 37.92 -7.22 -4.17
C PRO A 658 36.58 -7.11 -3.45
N TYR A 659 36.61 -6.63 -2.20
CA TYR A 659 35.40 -6.33 -1.42
C TYR A 659 34.47 -5.31 -2.11
N GLU A 660 35.01 -4.16 -2.53
CA GLU A 660 34.25 -3.11 -3.21
C GLU A 660 33.79 -3.55 -4.61
N ARG A 661 34.60 -4.36 -5.29
CA ARG A 661 34.20 -4.98 -6.56
C ARG A 661 32.98 -5.88 -6.39
N SER A 662 32.96 -6.73 -5.36
CA SER A 662 31.80 -7.57 -5.05
C SER A 662 30.58 -6.75 -4.62
N LEU A 663 30.78 -5.64 -3.90
CA LEU A 663 29.68 -4.73 -3.56
C LEU A 663 29.01 -4.11 -4.78
N ILE A 664 29.78 -3.68 -5.80
CA ILE A 664 29.19 -3.16 -7.06
C ILE A 664 28.29 -4.22 -7.70
N GLU A 665 28.79 -5.44 -7.82
CA GLU A 665 28.09 -6.55 -8.49
C GLU A 665 26.81 -6.94 -7.74
N LEU A 666 26.88 -7.08 -6.42
CA LEU A 666 25.72 -7.41 -5.58
C LEU A 666 24.68 -6.28 -5.51
N THR A 667 25.09 -5.03 -5.70
CA THR A 667 24.19 -3.86 -5.52
C THR A 667 23.56 -3.42 -6.83
N LEU A 668 24.30 -3.47 -7.94
CA LEU A 668 23.90 -2.87 -9.22
C LEU A 668 23.60 -3.91 -10.30
N GLY A 669 23.82 -5.20 -10.04
CA GLY A 669 23.81 -6.26 -11.04
C GLY A 669 25.11 -6.29 -11.85
N ASP A 670 25.42 -7.43 -12.48
CA ASP A 670 26.66 -7.55 -13.25
C ASP A 670 26.62 -6.69 -14.52
N GLY A 671 27.70 -5.95 -14.77
CA GLY A 671 27.89 -5.13 -15.98
C GLY A 671 27.15 -3.79 -16.04
N ASN A 672 26.13 -3.55 -15.20
CA ASN A 672 25.34 -2.31 -15.22
C ASN A 672 26.19 -1.06 -14.94
N TYR A 673 27.13 -1.15 -13.99
CA TYR A 673 28.05 -0.07 -13.66
C TYR A 673 28.92 0.35 -14.86
N GLU A 674 29.53 -0.63 -15.55
CA GLU A 674 30.32 -0.40 -16.76
C GLU A 674 29.47 0.10 -17.92
N GLU A 675 28.25 -0.40 -18.07
CA GLU A 675 27.34 0.00 -19.14
C GLU A 675 26.96 1.48 -19.02
N VAL A 676 26.58 1.94 -17.82
CA VAL A 676 26.24 3.35 -17.59
C VAL A 676 27.44 4.26 -17.85
N LEU A 677 28.64 3.89 -17.37
CA LEU A 677 29.87 4.65 -17.67
C LEU A 677 30.22 4.63 -19.16
N GLY A 678 29.96 3.52 -19.85
CA GLY A 678 30.12 3.38 -21.30
C GLY A 678 29.19 4.30 -22.08
N ARG A 679 27.90 4.31 -21.74
CA ARG A 679 26.89 5.22 -22.31
C ARG A 679 27.23 6.68 -22.02
N LEU A 680 27.69 7.02 -20.82
CA LEU A 680 28.12 8.36 -20.45
C LEU A 680 29.31 8.85 -21.29
N ASN A 681 30.28 7.96 -21.55
CA ASN A 681 31.41 8.25 -22.42
C ASN A 681 30.98 8.42 -23.89
N ALA A 682 30.00 7.63 -24.36
CA ALA A 682 29.41 7.81 -25.68
C ALA A 682 28.72 9.17 -25.82
N LEU A 683 27.91 9.57 -24.83
CA LEU A 683 27.26 10.88 -24.78
C LEU A 683 28.30 12.02 -24.82
N LYS A 684 29.34 11.95 -23.98
CA LYS A 684 30.46 12.91 -24.00
C LYS A 684 31.11 13.00 -25.38
N LYS A 685 31.37 11.88 -26.04
CA LYS A 685 31.98 11.86 -27.39
C LYS A 685 31.04 12.53 -28.41
N LYS A 686 29.74 12.23 -28.38
CA LYS A 686 28.73 12.84 -29.26
C LYS A 686 28.60 14.35 -29.05
N VAL A 687 28.53 14.81 -27.81
CA VAL A 687 28.49 16.25 -27.47
C VAL A 687 29.73 16.96 -28.01
N ASN A 688 30.92 16.36 -27.85
CA ASN A 688 32.16 16.93 -28.37
C ASN A 688 32.26 16.92 -29.90
N SER A 689 31.82 15.86 -30.57
CA SER A 689 31.88 15.78 -32.03
C SER A 689 30.92 16.78 -32.66
N VAL A 690 29.66 16.81 -32.21
CA VAL A 690 28.61 17.70 -32.71
C VAL A 690 28.92 19.14 -32.38
N GLY A 691 29.40 19.42 -31.17
CA GLY A 691 29.83 20.76 -30.77
C GLY A 691 30.94 21.32 -31.67
N LYS A 692 31.98 20.52 -31.94
CA LYS A 692 33.08 20.91 -32.84
C LYS A 692 32.61 21.10 -34.29
N GLU A 693 31.75 20.22 -34.78
CA GLU A 693 31.21 20.28 -36.13
C GLU A 693 30.42 21.58 -36.34
N HIS A 694 29.42 21.85 -35.50
CA HIS A 694 28.59 23.04 -35.63
C HIS A 694 29.36 24.33 -35.34
N ALA A 695 30.34 24.32 -34.41
CA ALA A 695 31.23 25.47 -34.20
C ALA A 695 32.08 25.77 -35.45
N SER A 696 32.59 24.74 -36.12
CA SER A 696 33.35 24.85 -37.37
C SER A 696 32.47 25.36 -38.53
N LEU A 697 31.25 24.84 -38.66
CA LEU A 697 30.27 25.29 -39.67
C LEU A 697 29.90 26.76 -39.46
N CYS A 698 29.64 27.15 -38.21
CA CYS A 698 29.36 28.54 -37.85
C CYS A 698 30.57 29.44 -38.18
N ALA A 699 31.81 29.01 -37.88
CA ALA A 699 33.02 29.77 -38.19
C ALA A 699 33.26 29.98 -39.70
N LYS A 700 32.77 29.06 -40.55
CA LYS A 700 32.90 29.10 -42.02
C LYS A 700 31.76 29.86 -42.72
N SER A 701 30.72 30.26 -42.00
CA SER A 701 29.59 31.00 -42.58
C SER A 701 30.03 32.26 -43.32
N VAL A 702 29.38 32.52 -44.46
CA VAL A 702 29.72 33.61 -45.39
C VAL A 702 28.89 34.86 -45.08
N SER A 703 27.67 34.68 -44.58
CA SER A 703 26.76 35.77 -44.22
C SER A 703 26.39 35.79 -42.73
N LYS A 704 25.90 36.95 -42.26
CA LYS A 704 25.38 37.09 -40.89
C LYS A 704 24.20 36.14 -40.62
N ARG A 705 23.24 36.08 -41.56
CA ARG A 705 22.04 35.25 -41.46
C ARG A 705 22.39 33.76 -41.36
N GLU A 706 23.32 33.31 -42.21
CA GLU A 706 23.80 31.93 -42.18
C GLU A 706 24.48 31.59 -40.84
N ALA A 707 25.24 32.52 -40.25
CA ALA A 707 25.87 32.31 -38.95
C ALA A 707 24.84 32.16 -37.81
N GLU A 708 23.76 32.94 -37.84
CA GLU A 708 22.64 32.86 -36.87
C GLU A 708 21.86 31.55 -37.01
N GLU A 709 21.56 31.13 -38.25
CA GLU A 709 20.87 29.87 -38.55
C GLU A 709 21.71 28.66 -38.08
N ARG A 710 23.02 28.64 -38.38
CA ARG A 710 23.95 27.57 -37.94
C ARG A 710 24.11 27.51 -36.42
N LEU A 711 24.07 28.67 -35.75
CA LEU A 711 24.09 28.74 -34.29
C LEU A 711 22.81 28.13 -33.69
N ALA A 712 21.64 28.52 -34.17
CA ALA A 712 20.36 28.00 -33.69
C ALA A 712 20.24 26.48 -33.93
N GLU A 713 20.66 26.01 -35.10
CA GLU A 713 20.73 24.59 -35.44
C GLU A 713 21.66 23.83 -34.50
N GLY A 714 22.88 24.34 -34.26
CA GLY A 714 23.85 23.70 -33.38
C GLY A 714 23.41 23.64 -31.92
N ILE A 715 22.77 24.70 -31.40
CA ILE A 715 22.23 24.71 -30.03
C ILE A 715 21.11 23.66 -29.90
N LYS A 716 20.15 23.68 -30.83
CA LYS A 716 19.03 22.73 -30.82
C LYS A 716 19.54 21.29 -30.91
N ARG A 717 20.52 21.02 -31.78
CA ARG A 717 21.08 19.68 -31.95
C ARG A 717 21.78 19.18 -30.68
N LEU A 718 22.57 20.03 -30.02
CA LEU A 718 23.21 19.70 -28.74
C LEU A 718 22.18 19.49 -27.62
N GLU A 719 21.12 20.29 -27.59
CA GLU A 719 20.01 20.17 -26.64
C GLU A 719 19.26 18.85 -26.83
N ASP A 720 18.91 18.50 -28.07
CA ASP A 720 18.21 17.27 -28.40
C ASP A 720 19.04 16.02 -28.01
N ILE A 721 20.34 16.01 -28.33
CA ILE A 721 21.25 14.92 -27.94
C ILE A 721 21.31 14.75 -26.43
N PHE A 722 21.45 15.86 -25.70
CA PHE A 722 21.58 15.81 -24.25
C PHE A 722 20.25 15.43 -23.58
N LYS A 723 19.10 15.85 -24.13
CA LYS A 723 17.78 15.41 -23.63
C LYS A 723 17.51 13.94 -23.91
N SER A 724 17.83 13.44 -25.11
CA SER A 724 17.58 12.04 -25.47
C SER A 724 18.41 11.06 -24.65
N GLU A 725 19.63 11.45 -24.27
CA GLU A 725 20.55 10.62 -23.49
C GLU A 725 20.68 11.09 -22.03
N GLY A 726 19.86 12.04 -21.59
CA GLY A 726 19.91 12.63 -20.24
C GLY A 726 19.67 11.60 -19.13
N LYS A 727 18.87 10.57 -19.42
CA LYS A 727 18.64 9.43 -18.51
C LYS A 727 19.95 8.78 -18.06
N THR A 728 20.96 8.68 -18.92
CA THR A 728 22.27 8.10 -18.55
C THR A 728 22.97 8.88 -17.44
N VAL A 729 22.80 10.21 -17.38
CA VAL A 729 23.36 11.04 -16.30
C VAL A 729 22.56 10.86 -15.01
N ASP A 730 21.24 10.71 -15.10
CA ASP A 730 20.37 10.47 -13.95
C ASP A 730 20.54 9.05 -13.38
N ASP A 731 20.81 8.06 -14.24
CA ASP A 731 21.19 6.70 -13.83
C ASP A 731 22.51 6.73 -13.05
N LEU A 732 23.52 7.46 -13.54
CA LEU A 732 24.79 7.66 -12.84
C LEU A 732 24.60 8.39 -11.49
N LEU A 733 23.67 9.35 -11.42
CA LEU A 733 23.30 10.03 -10.18
C LEU A 733 22.76 9.04 -9.13
N ASN A 734 21.90 8.12 -9.54
CA ASN A 734 21.36 7.11 -8.66
C ASN A 734 22.46 6.15 -8.19
N ILE A 735 23.31 5.68 -9.10
CA ILE A 735 24.49 4.86 -8.76
C ILE A 735 25.37 5.59 -7.72
N ALA A 736 25.67 6.87 -7.94
CA ALA A 736 26.50 7.67 -7.04
C ALA A 736 25.88 7.79 -5.64
N LYS A 737 24.55 7.92 -5.54
CA LYS A 737 23.84 8.00 -4.26
C LYS A 737 23.88 6.66 -3.52
N THR A 738 23.59 5.56 -4.23
CA THR A 738 23.57 4.22 -3.66
C THR A 738 24.95 3.81 -3.16
N LEU A 739 26.00 3.96 -3.97
CA LEU A 739 27.36 3.54 -3.58
C LEU A 739 27.93 4.39 -2.43
N ARG A 740 27.62 5.69 -2.36
CA ARG A 740 28.06 6.56 -1.24
C ARG A 740 27.41 6.22 0.09
N ALA A 741 26.21 5.63 0.07
CA ALA A 741 25.51 5.22 1.29
C ALA A 741 26.08 3.92 1.89
N MET A 742 26.97 3.22 1.17
CA MET A 742 27.55 1.96 1.63
C MET A 742 28.55 2.15 2.77
N PRO A 743 28.62 1.21 3.73
CA PRO A 743 29.58 1.26 4.82
C PRO A 743 31.02 1.03 4.31
N VAL A 744 31.99 1.68 4.95
CA VAL A 744 33.43 1.41 4.74
C VAL A 744 33.87 0.41 5.79
N VAL A 745 34.51 -0.68 5.36
CA VAL A 745 35.08 -1.67 6.27
C VAL A 745 36.57 -1.43 6.41
N ASP A 746 37.06 -1.40 7.65
CA ASP A 746 38.49 -1.43 7.94
C ASP A 746 38.96 -2.90 8.01
N LEU A 747 39.87 -3.26 7.10
CA LEU A 747 40.37 -4.63 6.97
C LEU A 747 41.52 -4.94 7.94
N GLU A 748 42.14 -3.94 8.56
CA GLU A 748 43.20 -4.14 9.54
C GLU A 748 42.65 -4.34 10.96
N SER A 749 41.38 -3.94 11.18
CA SER A 749 40.67 -4.16 12.42
C SER A 749 40.30 -5.65 12.61
N PRO A 750 40.75 -6.32 13.70
CA PRO A 750 40.41 -7.72 13.97
C PRO A 750 38.89 -7.90 14.08
N THR A 751 38.29 -8.52 13.06
CA THR A 751 36.84 -8.64 12.93
C THR A 751 36.40 -10.09 13.16
N LEU A 752 35.49 -10.29 14.12
CA LEU A 752 34.85 -11.58 14.38
C LEU A 752 33.45 -11.58 13.74
N CYS A 753 33.26 -12.41 12.71
CA CYS A 753 31.97 -12.54 12.02
C CYS A 753 31.22 -13.80 12.49
N LEU A 754 30.01 -13.61 13.05
CA LEU A 754 29.12 -14.70 13.47
C LEU A 754 28.03 -14.91 12.41
N VAL A 755 28.19 -15.95 11.59
CA VAL A 755 27.28 -16.27 10.48
C VAL A 755 26.35 -17.43 10.87
N GLY A 756 25.08 -17.33 10.50
CA GLY A 756 24.06 -18.36 10.75
C GLY A 756 22.67 -17.88 10.35
N ALA A 757 21.68 -18.77 10.29
CA ALA A 757 20.32 -18.46 9.85
C ALA A 757 19.70 -17.28 10.65
N PRO A 758 18.78 -16.48 10.08
CA PRO A 758 18.09 -15.41 10.80
C PRO A 758 17.49 -15.93 12.13
N ASN A 759 17.43 -15.08 13.16
CA ASN A 759 16.81 -15.39 14.46
C ASN A 759 17.40 -16.55 15.31
N VAL A 760 18.52 -17.17 14.93
CA VAL A 760 19.19 -18.21 15.75
C VAL A 760 19.94 -17.68 16.99
N GLY A 761 19.62 -16.48 17.47
CA GLY A 761 20.22 -15.92 18.69
C GLY A 761 21.63 -15.32 18.53
N LYS A 762 22.11 -15.08 17.31
CA LYS A 762 23.44 -14.47 17.05
C LYS A 762 23.65 -13.16 17.80
N SER A 763 22.66 -12.25 17.74
CA SER A 763 22.73 -10.97 18.44
C SER A 763 22.72 -11.13 19.97
N SER A 764 22.05 -12.15 20.48
CA SER A 764 22.08 -12.50 21.91
C SER A 764 23.45 -13.01 22.33
N LEU A 765 24.10 -13.83 21.49
CA LEU A 765 25.47 -14.31 21.72
C LEU A 765 26.48 -13.15 21.72
N VAL A 766 26.36 -12.21 20.78
CA VAL A 766 27.21 -11.00 20.75
C VAL A 766 27.06 -10.16 22.01
N ARG A 767 25.83 -10.00 22.55
CA ARG A 767 25.59 -9.28 23.81
C ARG A 767 26.21 -9.95 25.03
N ILE A 768 26.37 -11.27 25.00
CA ILE A 768 27.01 -12.02 26.09
C ILE A 768 28.54 -11.93 25.98
N LEU A 769 29.07 -11.97 24.75
CA LEU A 769 30.52 -12.01 24.49
C LEU A 769 31.17 -10.63 24.39
N SER A 770 30.38 -9.55 24.22
CA SER A 770 30.87 -8.19 24.03
C SER A 770 30.11 -7.18 24.89
N SER A 771 30.85 -6.20 25.41
CA SER A 771 30.28 -5.03 26.10
C SER A 771 29.73 -3.97 25.14
N GLY A 772 29.91 -4.14 23.83
CA GLY A 772 29.34 -3.28 22.80
C GLY A 772 27.84 -3.47 22.66
N LYS A 773 27.09 -2.36 22.56
CA LYS A 773 25.68 -2.41 22.16
C LYS A 773 25.62 -2.79 20.68
N PRO A 774 25.05 -3.95 20.29
CA PRO A 774 25.00 -4.34 18.89
C PRO A 774 24.11 -3.37 18.10
N GLU A 775 24.67 -2.72 17.08
CA GLU A 775 23.88 -2.08 16.03
C GLU A 775 23.26 -3.19 15.18
N ILE A 776 21.92 -3.28 15.21
CA ILE A 776 21.16 -4.23 14.42
C ILE A 776 20.86 -3.54 13.10
N CYS A 777 21.65 -3.83 12.07
CA CYS A 777 21.28 -3.44 10.70
C CYS A 777 20.10 -4.30 10.27
N ASN A 778 19.01 -3.67 9.82
CA ASN A 778 17.97 -4.37 9.07
C ASN A 778 18.62 -5.01 7.84
N TYR A 779 18.31 -6.27 7.55
CA TYR A 779 18.78 -6.93 6.34
C TYR A 779 18.46 -6.03 5.12
N PRO A 780 19.42 -5.74 4.23
CA PRO A 780 19.07 -5.24 2.92
C PRO A 780 18.34 -6.37 2.22
N SER A 781 17.06 -6.16 1.93
CA SER A 781 16.33 -6.92 0.93
C SER A 781 17.20 -7.00 -0.33
N GLN A 782 17.58 -8.21 -0.75
CA GLN A 782 18.12 -8.43 -2.09
C GLN A 782 17.14 -7.81 -3.10
N PRO A 783 17.61 -6.99 -4.07
CA PRO A 783 16.85 -6.83 -5.29
C PRO A 783 16.82 -8.19 -6.00
N GLU A 784 15.63 -8.55 -6.44
CA GLU A 784 15.31 -9.62 -7.38
C GLU A 784 16.49 -10.01 -8.31
N GLU A 785 16.90 -11.28 -8.29
CA GLU A 785 17.33 -12.03 -9.49
C GLU A 785 17.53 -13.52 -9.15
N PHE A 786 16.70 -14.37 -9.76
CA PHE A 786 17.11 -15.68 -10.26
C PHE A 786 17.34 -15.55 -11.76
#